data_AF-A0A7S9PS44-F1
#
_entry.id   AF-A0A7S9PS44-F1
#
_cell.length_a   1.000
_cell.length_b   1.000
_cell.length_c   1.000
_cell.angle_alpha   90.00
_cell.angle_beta   90.00
_cell.angle_gamma   90.00
#
_symmetry.space_group_name_H-M   'P 1'
#
loop_
_entity.id
_entity.type
_entity.pdbx_description
1 polymer ?
#
loop_
_entity_poly.entity_id
_entity_poly.type
_entity_poly.pdbx_seq_one_letter_code
_entity_poly.pdbx_strand_id
1 'polypeptide(L)'
;MADPGDDTSHVSEPLDLVRLLLNEVVFVKLRGDRELKGKLHAYDSHCNLVLGEVEETIYAVDDDDDPVSRKSEMLFVRGDSVVLISPQSPHGNPFCPAAIIRTSSDRIDDSLVRQENKLAEAVAQQVYLRAMSAKNIKVLAHEKRKGESALSDFAEYVEQQQNLRFPVSRQTNTATATAVADAEATATASSTAHPDHHEELDELFDNLDLADTAPRIPLKDLVLGNEEDTFQKLRDIVVDRIEEGMGETVFELGCENNGESMALSLDEWNSAYERLADVAKSAGADCELLLTKNVGGKVEAEGTAKANKSEKGAGCNGKILIRRIPTNVEDVIETRIAVVGNVDAGKSSMLGVLVKGDLDDGRGKARVNLFRHKHEIETGRTSSVGMEIMGFDSVGQVITSDTPGRKLSWEDIGKRSAKVITFSDLAGHEKYLRTTVFGLLSSSPNYCLLMVAANNGLVGMSKEHLGIALALNVPVMVVVTKIDICPPNILEETMTQITKIMRSPGARKVPTLIKTREECINTATQFVSHRICPVFQVSNVTGQNLDLVRTFLNILPHHGRYNTDAPFEFHVNDTFSVPFTGTVVSGIVKSGVIHEGDNVLVGPDSLGQFISTAIRSIERKRIRVPAAIAGQSASFALKKVKRKDVRKGMVVLPKSEGQLNPKVHKEFVAEVLILSHATTIKKKYQAMLHVGPVSQTCAIIDLDRELIRTGDRATVAFQFVQRPEYLAPGDRLLFREGRTKGLGIVKAVGYDPNHPLMDQPAHGKEDEGKPRTGQEVQVSA
;
A
#
# COMPACT_ATOMS: atom_id res chain seq x y z
N MET A 1 34.41 1.32 17.39
CA MET A 1 34.86 -0.07 17.22
C MET A 1 33.82 -0.98 17.88
N ALA A 2 32.90 -1.48 17.07
CA ALA A 2 32.01 -2.60 17.35
C ALA A 2 31.63 -3.11 15.96
N ASP A 3 32.13 -4.29 15.63
CA ASP A 3 32.06 -4.92 14.31
C ASP A 3 30.64 -5.47 14.03
N PRO A 4 30.20 -5.60 12.77
CA PRO A 4 28.85 -6.02 12.39
C PRO A 4 28.78 -7.53 12.11
N GLY A 5 27.74 -8.18 12.64
CA GLY A 5 27.33 -9.57 12.43
C GLY A 5 26.16 -9.83 13.40
N ASP A 6 25.10 -10.55 13.08
CA ASP A 6 25.21 -11.93 12.65
C ASP A 6 23.90 -12.41 11.99
N ASP A 7 24.07 -13.31 11.03
CA ASP A 7 23.02 -14.12 10.43
C ASP A 7 22.27 -14.91 11.52
N THR A 8 20.98 -15.14 11.32
CA THR A 8 20.14 -15.96 12.23
C THR A 8 20.48 -17.45 12.15
N SER A 9 21.71 -17.80 12.53
CA SER A 9 22.24 -19.17 12.54
C SER A 9 23.42 -19.36 13.52
N HIS A 10 23.56 -18.51 14.52
CA HIS A 10 24.47 -18.75 15.65
C HIS A 10 23.68 -18.99 16.94
N VAL A 11 23.99 -20.10 17.64
CA VAL A 11 23.50 -20.39 18.99
C VAL A 11 24.21 -19.41 19.93
N SER A 12 23.50 -18.39 20.40
CA SER A 12 24.07 -17.36 21.29
C SER A 12 23.65 -17.57 22.75
N GLU A 13 22.45 -18.12 22.98
CA GLU A 13 21.94 -18.44 24.30
C GLU A 13 21.62 -19.94 24.45
N PRO A 14 21.80 -20.54 25.63
CA PRO A 14 21.47 -21.95 25.88
C PRO A 14 20.02 -22.34 25.52
N LEU A 15 19.07 -21.39 25.64
CA LEU A 15 17.66 -21.56 25.28
C LEU A 15 17.43 -21.69 23.76
N ASP A 16 18.32 -21.17 22.92
CA ASP A 16 18.23 -21.31 21.46
C ASP A 16 18.40 -22.78 21.03
N LEU A 17 19.16 -23.58 21.79
CA LEU A 17 19.29 -25.02 21.56
C LEU A 17 17.99 -25.76 21.84
N VAL A 18 17.27 -25.41 22.92
CA VAL A 18 15.96 -26.01 23.24
C VAL A 18 14.93 -25.70 22.15
N ARG A 19 15.01 -24.52 21.52
CA ARG A 19 14.18 -24.16 20.38
C ARG A 19 14.33 -25.12 19.20
N LEU A 20 15.54 -25.63 18.97
CA LEU A 20 15.84 -26.57 17.89
C LEU A 20 15.27 -27.96 18.17
N LEU A 21 14.96 -28.28 19.42
CA LEU A 21 14.45 -29.59 19.87
C LEU A 21 12.91 -29.68 19.88
N LEU A 22 12.20 -28.64 19.45
CA LEU A 22 10.74 -28.67 19.32
C LEU A 22 10.29 -29.78 18.35
N ASN A 23 9.37 -30.62 18.82
CA ASN A 23 8.83 -31.84 18.21
C ASN A 23 9.82 -33.02 18.10
N GLU A 24 10.99 -32.94 18.73
CA GLU A 24 11.94 -34.06 18.83
C GLU A 24 11.79 -34.77 20.18
N VAL A 25 12.27 -36.01 20.25
CA VAL A 25 12.37 -36.75 21.52
C VAL A 25 13.57 -36.23 22.29
N VAL A 26 13.28 -35.71 23.48
CA VAL A 26 14.29 -35.14 24.39
C VAL A 26 14.39 -35.98 25.66
N PHE A 27 15.57 -35.94 26.24
CA PHE A 27 15.86 -36.46 27.56
C PHE A 27 15.96 -35.28 28.53
N VAL A 28 15.24 -35.36 29.64
CA VAL A 28 15.14 -34.28 30.64
C VAL A 28 15.46 -34.85 32.01
N LYS A 29 16.53 -34.35 32.63
CA LYS A 29 16.86 -34.70 34.02
C LYS A 29 16.24 -33.69 34.97
N LEU A 30 15.51 -34.19 35.95
CA LEU A 30 14.89 -33.40 37.01
C LEU A 30 15.68 -33.51 38.32
N ARG A 31 15.44 -32.57 39.24
CA ARG A 31 15.91 -32.67 40.63
C ARG A 31 15.24 -33.85 41.35
N GLY A 32 16.01 -34.59 42.15
CA GLY A 32 15.56 -35.75 42.92
C GLY A 32 15.58 -37.06 42.15
N ASP A 33 16.64 -37.29 41.36
CA ASP A 33 16.93 -38.54 40.64
C ASP A 33 15.77 -39.06 39.79
N ARG A 34 15.11 -38.14 39.09
CA ARG A 34 14.04 -38.39 38.13
C ARG A 34 14.50 -38.04 36.73
N GLU A 35 14.29 -38.95 35.79
CA GLU A 35 14.65 -38.78 34.39
C GLU A 35 13.40 -38.96 33.53
N LEU A 36 13.19 -38.05 32.57
CA LEU A 36 12.07 -38.08 31.64
C LEU A 36 12.58 -38.23 30.23
N LYS A 37 11.93 -39.08 29.45
CA LYS A 37 12.13 -39.21 28.01
C LYS A 37 10.80 -38.99 27.32
N GLY A 38 10.70 -38.00 26.44
CA GLY A 38 9.44 -37.71 25.75
C GLY A 38 9.61 -36.67 24.64
N LYS A 39 8.57 -36.48 23.84
CA LYS A 39 8.55 -35.54 22.72
C LYS A 39 8.26 -34.12 23.20
N LEU A 40 9.13 -33.16 22.92
CA LEU A 40 8.97 -31.78 23.35
C LEU A 40 7.96 -31.02 22.47
N HIS A 41 6.81 -30.65 23.00
CA HIS A 41 5.78 -29.91 22.25
C HIS A 41 5.86 -28.39 22.43
N ALA A 42 6.18 -27.93 23.64
CA ALA A 42 6.27 -26.50 23.94
C ALA A 42 7.24 -26.26 25.10
N TYR A 43 7.82 -25.06 25.13
CA TYR A 43 8.61 -24.55 26.25
C TYR A 43 8.43 -23.03 26.39
N ASP A 44 8.77 -22.48 27.55
CA ASP A 44 8.83 -21.03 27.80
C ASP A 44 10.24 -20.57 28.25
N SER A 45 10.39 -19.27 28.50
CA SER A 45 11.65 -18.68 28.98
C SER A 45 12.07 -19.15 30.37
N HIS A 46 11.16 -19.73 31.17
CA HIS A 46 11.44 -20.27 32.49
C HIS A 46 11.80 -21.76 32.46
N CYS A 47 11.87 -22.38 31.28
CA CYS A 47 12.07 -23.81 31.06
C CYS A 47 10.90 -24.68 31.55
N ASN A 48 9.68 -24.13 31.62
CA ASN A 48 8.49 -24.98 31.75
C ASN A 48 8.32 -25.75 30.44
N LEU A 49 8.18 -27.08 30.51
CA LEU A 49 8.12 -27.94 29.33
C LEU A 49 6.78 -28.65 29.25
N VAL A 50 6.31 -28.86 28.01
CA VAL A 50 5.20 -29.74 27.70
C VAL A 50 5.76 -30.92 26.92
N LEU A 51 5.75 -32.10 27.52
CA LEU A 51 6.24 -33.33 26.92
C LEU A 51 5.06 -34.25 26.57
N GLY A 52 5.09 -34.88 25.39
CA GLY A 52 4.17 -35.95 24.98
C GLY A 52 4.88 -37.30 24.94
N GLU A 53 4.13 -38.40 25.07
CA GLU A 53 4.64 -39.78 25.01
C GLU A 53 5.82 -40.00 25.99
N VAL A 54 5.59 -39.67 27.26
CA VAL A 54 6.64 -39.55 28.27
C VAL A 54 6.86 -40.88 28.99
N GLU A 55 8.10 -41.30 29.09
CA GLU A 55 8.59 -42.36 29.96
C GLU A 55 9.41 -41.71 31.08
N GLU A 56 8.95 -41.87 32.32
CA GLU A 56 9.57 -41.33 33.53
C GLU A 56 10.24 -42.45 34.32
N THR A 57 11.54 -42.32 34.58
CA THR A 57 12.33 -43.24 35.41
C THR A 57 12.68 -42.56 36.73
N ILE A 58 12.35 -43.19 37.85
CA ILE A 58 12.66 -42.72 39.20
C ILE A 58 13.70 -43.67 39.82
N TYR A 59 14.85 -43.13 40.21
CA TYR A 59 15.89 -43.86 40.92
C TYR A 59 15.70 -43.67 42.43
N ALA A 60 15.59 -44.75 43.19
CA ALA A 60 15.53 -44.71 44.64
C ALA A 60 16.92 -44.42 45.22
N VAL A 61 16.99 -43.79 46.41
CA VAL A 61 18.24 -43.36 47.05
C VAL A 61 18.96 -44.52 47.78
N ASP A 62 18.33 -45.69 47.86
CA ASP A 62 18.92 -46.90 48.44
C ASP A 62 19.49 -47.78 47.30
N ASP A 63 20.78 -48.11 47.36
CA ASP A 63 21.59 -48.75 46.31
C ASP A 63 21.13 -50.16 45.86
N ASP A 64 20.00 -50.69 46.37
CA ASP A 64 19.53 -52.06 46.16
C ASP A 64 18.15 -52.20 45.46
N ASP A 65 17.45 -51.08 45.14
CA ASP A 65 16.13 -51.13 44.48
C ASP A 65 16.19 -50.82 42.96
N ASP A 66 15.54 -51.67 42.15
CA ASP A 66 15.43 -51.46 40.69
C ASP A 66 14.64 -50.18 40.34
N PRO A 67 15.05 -49.41 39.31
CA PRO A 67 14.41 -48.15 38.95
C PRO A 67 12.97 -48.34 38.49
N VAL A 68 12.06 -47.51 39.01
CA VAL A 68 10.63 -47.56 38.67
C VAL A 68 10.36 -46.69 37.44
N SER A 69 9.82 -47.30 36.37
CA SER A 69 9.42 -46.61 35.14
C SER A 69 7.90 -46.41 35.04
N ARG A 70 7.46 -45.19 34.70
CA ARG A 70 6.06 -44.82 34.51
C ARG A 70 5.87 -44.15 33.14
N LYS A 71 4.85 -44.59 32.38
CA LYS A 71 4.48 -43.98 31.10
C LYS A 71 3.28 -43.04 31.24
N SER A 72 3.33 -41.90 30.56
CA SER A 72 2.28 -40.88 30.54
C SER A 72 2.11 -40.31 29.13
N GLU A 73 0.87 -40.10 28.68
CA GLU A 73 0.62 -39.54 27.33
C GLU A 73 1.06 -38.08 27.21
N MET A 74 0.89 -37.28 28.27
CA MET A 74 1.30 -35.89 28.30
C MET A 74 1.73 -35.49 29.72
N LEU A 75 2.84 -34.77 29.84
CA LEU A 75 3.38 -34.32 31.12
C LEU A 75 3.80 -32.85 31.05
N PHE A 76 3.31 -32.06 32.01
CA PHE A 76 3.73 -30.67 32.22
C PHE A 76 4.83 -30.63 33.28
N VAL A 77 6.00 -30.15 32.88
CA VAL A 77 7.19 -30.08 33.74
C VAL A 77 7.45 -28.64 34.10
N ARG A 78 7.58 -28.35 35.40
CA ARG A 78 7.93 -27.02 35.90
C ARG A 78 9.43 -26.78 35.75
N GLY A 79 9.80 -25.62 35.21
CA GLY A 79 11.19 -25.30 34.89
C GLY A 79 12.12 -25.17 36.08
N ASP A 80 11.61 -24.93 37.29
CA ASP A 80 12.39 -24.91 38.53
C ASP A 80 13.00 -26.29 38.88
N SER A 81 12.39 -27.36 38.39
CA SER A 81 12.82 -28.74 38.63
C SER A 81 13.79 -29.27 37.57
N VAL A 82 13.95 -28.58 36.44
CA VAL A 82 14.76 -29.03 35.30
C VAL A 82 16.24 -28.74 35.54
N VAL A 83 17.07 -29.79 35.44
CA VAL A 83 18.53 -29.72 35.58
C VAL A 83 19.21 -29.74 34.22
N LEU A 84 18.76 -30.64 33.33
CA LEU A 84 19.37 -30.91 32.03
C LEU A 84 18.29 -31.17 30.97
N ILE A 85 18.52 -30.70 29.75
CA ILE A 85 17.76 -31.10 28.55
C ILE A 85 18.77 -31.49 27.47
N SER A 86 18.64 -32.69 26.90
CA SER A 86 19.49 -33.17 25.82
C SER A 86 18.68 -33.88 24.71
N PRO A 87 19.14 -33.85 23.45
CA PRO A 87 18.56 -34.64 22.37
C PRO A 87 18.84 -36.14 22.58
N GLN A 88 17.96 -37.00 22.06
CA GLN A 88 18.18 -38.45 22.09
C GLN A 88 19.42 -38.86 21.26
N SER A 89 20.38 -39.52 21.92
CA SER A 89 21.56 -40.11 21.28
C SER A 89 21.18 -41.31 20.39
N PRO A 90 21.74 -41.47 19.18
CA PRO A 90 21.52 -42.63 18.34
C PRO A 90 22.13 -43.94 18.87
N HIS A 91 22.98 -43.89 19.90
CA HIS A 91 23.75 -45.05 20.37
C HIS A 91 23.60 -45.38 21.88
N GLY A 92 22.58 -44.85 22.55
CA GLY A 92 22.30 -45.22 23.95
C GLY A 92 23.36 -44.79 24.97
N ASN A 93 24.26 -43.87 24.59
CA ASN A 93 25.28 -43.32 25.49
C ASN A 93 24.78 -41.98 26.07
N PRO A 94 24.77 -41.78 27.41
CA PRO A 94 24.07 -40.65 28.05
C PRO A 94 24.81 -39.31 28.00
N PHE A 95 26.04 -39.26 27.48
CA PHE A 95 26.82 -38.02 27.37
C PHE A 95 26.88 -37.55 25.91
N CYS A 96 25.88 -36.77 25.54
CA CYS A 96 25.84 -35.93 24.34
C CYS A 96 25.61 -34.47 24.79
N PRO A 97 26.08 -33.47 24.03
CA PRO A 97 26.12 -32.08 24.50
C PRO A 97 24.72 -31.58 24.89
N ALA A 98 24.62 -31.07 26.12
CA ALA A 98 23.37 -30.66 26.74
C ALA A 98 23.04 -29.19 26.47
N ALA A 99 21.74 -28.88 26.33
CA ALA A 99 21.28 -27.53 26.02
C ALA A 99 21.27 -26.59 27.23
N ILE A 100 21.20 -27.10 28.47
CA ILE A 100 21.14 -26.28 29.70
C ILE A 100 21.81 -27.04 30.85
N ILE A 101 22.79 -26.42 31.52
CA ILE A 101 23.29 -26.84 32.85
C ILE A 101 23.02 -25.67 33.81
N ARG A 102 22.04 -25.81 34.71
CA ARG A 102 21.91 -24.89 35.85
C ARG A 102 22.92 -25.31 36.92
N THR A 103 24.02 -24.57 37.05
CA THR A 103 25.02 -24.81 38.10
C THR A 103 24.47 -24.41 39.47
N SER A 104 24.01 -25.37 40.26
CA SER A 104 24.18 -25.30 41.70
C SER A 104 25.60 -25.76 42.00
N SER A 105 26.39 -24.87 42.60
CA SER A 105 27.74 -25.05 43.13
C SER A 105 28.22 -26.51 43.20
N ASP A 106 29.04 -26.94 42.24
CA ASP A 106 30.17 -27.84 42.48
C ASP A 106 31.11 -27.84 41.27
N ARG A 107 32.41 -27.93 41.56
CA ARG A 107 33.54 -27.72 40.63
C ARG A 107 33.52 -28.73 39.48
N ILE A 108 33.49 -28.25 38.24
CA ILE A 108 33.77 -29.05 37.04
C ILE A 108 34.85 -28.34 36.20
N ASP A 109 35.81 -29.13 35.71
CA ASP A 109 37.02 -28.71 35.00
C ASP A 109 36.72 -27.99 33.66
N ASP A 110 37.22 -26.77 33.49
CA ASP A 110 36.99 -25.88 32.31
C ASP A 110 37.51 -26.44 30.97
N SER A 111 38.35 -27.48 31.00
CA SER A 111 38.93 -28.09 29.81
C SER A 111 37.97 -29.04 29.08
N LEU A 112 37.13 -29.78 29.83
CA LEU A 112 36.10 -30.68 29.30
C LEU A 112 34.93 -29.91 28.66
N VAL A 113 34.48 -28.83 29.32
CA VAL A 113 33.38 -27.97 28.84
C VAL A 113 33.71 -27.35 27.47
N ARG A 114 34.96 -26.96 27.23
CA ARG A 114 35.38 -26.40 25.93
C ARG A 114 35.42 -27.44 24.80
N GLN A 115 35.73 -28.69 25.13
CA GLN A 115 35.80 -29.79 24.16
C GLN A 115 34.39 -30.29 23.81
N GLU A 116 33.49 -30.34 24.79
CA GLU A 116 32.08 -30.65 24.62
C GLU A 116 31.31 -29.56 23.85
N ASN A 117 31.61 -28.28 24.08
CA ASN A 117 30.99 -27.17 23.33
C ASN A 117 31.34 -27.17 21.83
N LYS A 118 32.56 -27.58 21.46
CA LYS A 118 32.94 -27.71 20.03
C LYS A 118 32.23 -28.87 19.34
N LEU A 119 32.01 -29.97 20.06
CA LEU A 119 31.21 -31.11 19.59
C LEU A 119 29.71 -30.75 19.51
N ALA A 120 29.22 -29.92 20.44
CA ALA A 120 27.87 -29.36 20.41
C ALA A 120 27.62 -28.50 19.16
N GLU A 121 28.59 -27.65 18.80
CA GLU A 121 28.52 -26.80 17.61
C GLU A 121 28.46 -27.62 16.31
N ALA A 122 29.28 -28.68 16.22
CA ALA A 122 29.31 -29.56 15.05
C ALA A 122 28.01 -30.38 14.88
N VAL A 123 27.46 -30.89 15.98
CA VAL A 123 26.18 -31.62 15.95
C VAL A 123 25.00 -30.68 15.73
N ALA A 124 25.03 -29.46 16.29
CA ALA A 124 24.03 -28.42 16.02
C ALA A 124 24.01 -28.03 14.54
N GLN A 125 25.17 -27.93 13.87
CA GLN A 125 25.25 -27.72 12.42
C GLN A 125 24.66 -28.90 11.63
N GLN A 126 24.85 -30.14 12.09
CA GLN A 126 24.34 -31.34 11.42
C GLN A 126 22.82 -31.51 11.60
N VAL A 127 22.29 -31.19 12.79
CA VAL A 127 20.85 -31.10 13.08
C VAL A 127 20.23 -29.93 12.32
N TYR A 128 20.93 -28.79 12.21
CA TYR A 128 20.51 -27.64 11.41
C TYR A 128 20.39 -27.99 9.92
N LEU A 129 21.35 -28.73 9.35
CA LEU A 129 21.29 -29.21 7.96
C LEU A 129 20.11 -30.17 7.72
N ARG A 130 19.82 -31.06 8.68
CA ARG A 130 18.62 -31.92 8.65
C ARG A 130 17.32 -31.11 8.77
N ALA A 131 17.28 -30.14 9.68
CA ALA A 131 16.14 -29.26 9.88
C ALA A 131 15.91 -28.32 8.67
N MET A 132 16.96 -27.90 7.97
CA MET A 132 16.87 -27.15 6.70
C MET A 132 16.27 -28.00 5.57
N SER A 133 16.58 -29.29 5.54
CA SER A 133 15.97 -30.24 4.59
C SER A 133 14.48 -30.48 4.89
N ALA A 134 14.10 -30.55 6.18
CA ALA A 134 12.72 -30.82 6.61
C ALA A 134 11.82 -29.57 6.71
N LYS A 135 12.37 -28.37 6.95
CA LYS A 135 11.62 -27.09 7.06
C LYS A 135 11.36 -26.40 5.73
N ASN A 136 11.83 -26.96 4.62
CA ASN A 136 11.22 -26.72 3.32
C ASN A 136 9.90 -27.51 3.22
N ILE A 137 8.96 -27.23 4.12
CA ILE A 137 7.55 -27.37 3.77
C ILE A 137 7.35 -26.35 2.66
N LYS A 138 7.47 -26.82 1.41
CA LYS A 138 6.93 -26.13 0.26
C LYS A 138 5.47 -25.84 0.63
N VAL A 139 5.16 -24.60 1.00
CA VAL A 139 3.89 -24.02 0.55
C VAL A 139 3.89 -24.35 -0.93
N LEU A 140 3.00 -25.25 -1.35
CA LEU A 140 3.03 -25.81 -2.69
C LEU A 140 3.18 -24.61 -3.63
N ALA A 141 4.18 -24.60 -4.51
CA ALA A 141 4.43 -23.46 -5.40
C ALA A 141 3.16 -23.08 -6.18
N HIS A 142 2.25 -24.04 -6.34
CA HIS A 142 0.88 -23.88 -6.79
C HIS A 142 0.01 -22.94 -5.91
N GLU A 143 -0.04 -23.11 -4.59
CA GLU A 143 -0.81 -22.25 -3.66
C GLU A 143 -0.31 -20.80 -3.66
N LYS A 144 1.02 -20.62 -3.74
CA LYS A 144 1.62 -19.28 -3.84
C LYS A 144 1.27 -18.59 -5.17
N ARG A 145 1.34 -19.31 -6.30
CA ARG A 145 0.91 -18.79 -7.61
C ARG A 145 -0.59 -18.50 -7.64
N LYS A 146 -1.41 -19.35 -7.02
CA LYS A 146 -2.86 -19.15 -6.91
C LYS A 146 -3.19 -17.87 -6.14
N GLY A 147 -2.53 -17.63 -5.01
CA GLY A 147 -2.69 -16.40 -4.23
C GLY A 147 -2.21 -15.14 -4.97
N GLU A 148 -1.10 -15.22 -5.70
CA GLU A 148 -0.58 -14.10 -6.50
C GLU A 148 -1.48 -13.78 -7.70
N SER A 149 -2.02 -14.77 -8.41
CA SER A 149 -2.99 -14.54 -9.49
C SER A 149 -4.28 -13.92 -8.96
N ALA A 150 -4.83 -14.51 -7.90
CA ALA A 150 -6.08 -14.06 -7.28
C ALA A 150 -5.99 -12.62 -6.76
N LEU A 151 -4.81 -12.16 -6.33
CA LEU A 151 -4.58 -10.77 -5.93
C LEU A 151 -4.90 -9.78 -7.04
N SER A 152 -4.44 -10.06 -8.26
CA SER A 152 -4.66 -9.14 -9.37
C SER A 152 -6.08 -9.23 -9.92
N ASP A 153 -6.69 -10.41 -9.94
CA ASP A 153 -8.10 -10.54 -10.37
C ASP A 153 -9.03 -9.83 -9.37
N PHE A 154 -8.69 -9.88 -8.07
CA PHE A 154 -9.39 -9.12 -7.04
C PHE A 154 -9.11 -7.62 -7.13
N ALA A 155 -7.89 -7.20 -7.48
CA ALA A 155 -7.55 -5.80 -7.71
C ALA A 155 -8.39 -5.18 -8.84
N GLU A 156 -8.56 -5.89 -9.96
CA GLU A 156 -9.41 -5.47 -11.08
C GLU A 156 -10.89 -5.40 -10.67
N TYR A 157 -11.37 -6.40 -9.93
CA TYR A 157 -12.72 -6.40 -9.36
C TYR A 157 -12.95 -5.21 -8.41
N VAL A 158 -11.98 -4.90 -7.55
CA VAL A 158 -12.03 -3.74 -6.66
C VAL A 158 -12.17 -2.46 -7.47
N GLU A 159 -11.40 -2.33 -8.54
CA GLU A 159 -11.42 -1.16 -9.42
C GLU A 159 -12.78 -0.98 -10.12
N GLN A 160 -13.35 -2.06 -10.67
CA GLN A 160 -14.69 -2.02 -11.25
C GLN A 160 -15.74 -1.54 -10.24
N GLN A 161 -15.67 -2.02 -8.99
CA GLN A 161 -16.56 -1.56 -7.92
C GLN A 161 -16.33 -0.08 -7.55
N GLN A 162 -15.08 0.41 -7.61
CA GLN A 162 -14.79 1.85 -7.40
C GLN A 162 -15.29 2.71 -8.56
N ASN A 163 -15.20 2.23 -9.80
CA ASN A 163 -15.72 2.93 -10.99
C ASN A 163 -17.25 3.13 -10.90
N LEU A 164 -17.98 2.14 -10.39
CA LEU A 164 -19.43 2.26 -10.16
C LEU A 164 -19.77 3.32 -9.10
N ARG A 165 -18.93 3.46 -8.07
CA ARG A 165 -19.13 4.43 -6.97
C ARG A 165 -18.81 5.87 -7.39
N PHE A 166 -17.84 6.04 -8.27
CA PHE A 166 -17.42 7.34 -8.81
C PHE A 166 -17.49 7.29 -10.34
N PRO A 167 -18.70 7.45 -10.92
CA PRO A 167 -18.85 7.45 -12.38
C PRO A 167 -18.05 8.60 -12.97
N VAL A 168 -17.27 8.30 -14.01
CA VAL A 168 -16.45 9.28 -14.72
C VAL A 168 -17.38 10.21 -15.50
N SER A 169 -17.23 11.52 -15.33
CA SER A 169 -17.77 12.49 -16.27
C SER A 169 -17.06 12.31 -17.62
N ARG A 170 -17.80 11.79 -18.61
CA ARG A 170 -17.50 11.73 -20.06
C ARG A 170 -16.00 11.84 -20.43
N GLN A 171 -15.23 10.77 -20.23
CA GLN A 171 -13.98 10.60 -20.98
C GLN A 171 -14.35 10.42 -22.46
N THR A 172 -14.10 11.42 -23.29
CA THR A 172 -14.05 11.19 -24.74
C THR A 172 -12.90 10.21 -25.02
N ASN A 173 -13.24 9.00 -25.46
CA ASN A 173 -12.33 7.92 -25.81
C ASN A 173 -11.02 8.41 -26.46
N THR A 174 -9.92 8.38 -25.71
CA THR A 174 -8.56 8.57 -26.24
C THR A 174 -7.59 7.46 -25.81
N ALA A 175 -8.08 6.37 -25.21
CA ALA A 175 -7.22 5.23 -24.88
C ALA A 175 -7.96 3.89 -24.90
N THR A 176 -8.21 3.35 -26.09
CA THR A 176 -8.33 1.89 -26.36
C THR A 176 -8.43 1.64 -27.87
N ALA A 177 -7.29 1.52 -28.53
CA ALA A 177 -7.19 0.96 -29.87
C ALA A 177 -5.82 0.28 -30.07
N THR A 178 -5.47 -0.67 -29.20
CA THR A 178 -4.26 -1.51 -29.38
C THR A 178 -4.39 -2.90 -28.76
N ALA A 179 -5.61 -3.43 -28.62
CA ALA A 179 -5.81 -4.78 -28.07
C ALA A 179 -7.01 -5.52 -28.70
N VAL A 180 -7.11 -5.55 -30.03
CA VAL A 180 -7.90 -6.57 -30.75
C VAL A 180 -7.22 -6.82 -32.10
N ALA A 181 -6.18 -7.65 -32.09
CA ALA A 181 -5.61 -8.26 -33.30
C ALA A 181 -4.78 -9.46 -32.85
N ASP A 182 -5.45 -10.51 -32.33
CA ASP A 182 -4.92 -11.87 -32.17
C ASP A 182 -5.98 -12.76 -31.48
N ALA A 183 -7.13 -12.98 -32.12
CA ALA A 183 -8.11 -14.00 -31.68
C ALA A 183 -9.19 -14.30 -32.74
N GLU A 184 -8.83 -14.48 -34.02
CA GLU A 184 -9.78 -15.04 -35.00
C GLU A 184 -9.10 -16.13 -35.84
N ALA A 185 -9.10 -17.35 -35.31
CA ALA A 185 -9.09 -18.59 -36.10
C ALA A 185 -9.28 -19.77 -35.15
N THR A 186 -10.54 -20.11 -34.84
CA THR A 186 -11.08 -21.48 -34.62
C THR A 186 -12.29 -21.43 -33.69
N ALA A 187 -13.48 -21.62 -34.25
CA ALA A 187 -14.53 -22.51 -33.73
C ALA A 187 -15.86 -22.20 -34.45
N THR A 188 -16.12 -22.97 -35.49
CA THR A 188 -17.45 -23.22 -36.03
C THR A 188 -18.32 -24.01 -35.03
N ALA A 189 -19.61 -23.65 -35.00
CA ALA A 189 -20.80 -24.49 -34.77
C ALA A 189 -21.59 -24.35 -33.44
N SER A 190 -22.89 -24.04 -33.64
CA SER A 190 -24.11 -24.36 -32.86
C SER A 190 -24.34 -23.65 -31.52
N SER A 191 -25.54 -23.20 -31.12
CA SER A 191 -26.86 -22.96 -31.73
C SER A 191 -27.77 -22.29 -30.67
N THR A 192 -28.76 -21.50 -31.13
CA THR A 192 -30.06 -21.12 -30.49
C THR A 192 -30.09 -20.26 -29.21
N ALA A 193 -30.55 -18.99 -29.34
CA ALA A 193 -31.72 -18.42 -28.60
C ALA A 193 -31.95 -16.90 -28.89
N HIS A 194 -33.19 -16.56 -29.24
CA HIS A 194 -33.92 -15.26 -29.20
C HIS A 194 -33.41 -14.01 -29.99
N PRO A 195 -34.17 -13.50 -30.98
CA PRO A 195 -33.80 -12.35 -31.82
C PRO A 195 -34.38 -10.98 -31.38
N ASP A 196 -34.99 -10.85 -30.20
CA ASP A 196 -35.79 -9.65 -29.85
C ASP A 196 -35.06 -8.59 -29.01
N HIS A 197 -33.75 -8.74 -28.74
CA HIS A 197 -32.97 -7.77 -27.94
C HIS A 197 -32.06 -6.85 -28.76
N HIS A 198 -32.00 -7.02 -30.09
CA HIS A 198 -31.13 -6.20 -30.94
C HIS A 198 -31.83 -4.94 -31.50
N GLU A 199 -33.16 -4.94 -31.67
CA GLU A 199 -33.87 -3.77 -32.21
C GLU A 199 -33.99 -2.63 -31.18
N GLU A 200 -34.16 -2.94 -29.88
CA GLU A 200 -34.22 -1.91 -28.82
C GLU A 200 -32.87 -1.23 -28.57
N LEU A 201 -31.76 -1.94 -28.83
CA LEU A 201 -30.41 -1.38 -28.69
C LEU A 201 -30.07 -0.46 -29.86
N ASP A 202 -30.47 -0.82 -31.08
CA ASP A 202 -30.25 0.02 -32.27
C ASP A 202 -31.08 1.31 -32.20
N GLU A 203 -32.34 1.24 -31.72
CA GLU A 203 -33.16 2.44 -31.46
C GLU A 203 -32.65 3.30 -30.28
N LEU A 204 -31.97 2.69 -29.29
CA LEU A 204 -31.30 3.43 -28.21
C LEU A 204 -30.03 4.14 -28.69
N PHE A 205 -29.29 3.55 -29.63
CA PHE A 205 -28.12 4.18 -30.24
C PHE A 205 -28.51 5.35 -31.15
N ASP A 206 -29.65 5.28 -31.82
CA ASP A 206 -30.17 6.38 -32.63
C ASP A 206 -30.79 7.52 -31.79
N ASN A 207 -31.30 7.23 -30.59
CA ASN A 207 -31.87 8.23 -29.67
C ASN A 207 -30.86 8.87 -28.69
N LEU A 208 -29.65 8.30 -28.56
CA LEU A 208 -28.54 8.90 -27.83
C LEU A 208 -27.74 9.81 -28.78
N ASP A 209 -28.18 11.07 -28.90
CA ASP A 209 -27.51 12.24 -29.53
C ASP A 209 -25.98 12.11 -29.75
N LEU A 210 -25.59 11.32 -30.75
CA LEU A 210 -24.25 11.24 -31.34
C LEU A 210 -24.17 12.11 -32.61
N ALA A 211 -25.12 13.03 -32.77
CA ALA A 211 -25.24 13.96 -33.88
C ALA A 211 -24.66 15.37 -33.60
N ASP A 212 -23.86 15.55 -32.54
CA ASP A 212 -22.96 16.71 -32.41
C ASP A 212 -21.70 16.49 -33.28
N THR A 213 -21.90 16.36 -34.59
CA THR A 213 -20.83 16.42 -35.59
C THR A 213 -20.76 17.84 -36.17
N ALA A 214 -20.42 18.81 -35.31
CA ALA A 214 -19.66 19.95 -35.81
C ALA A 214 -18.33 19.41 -36.39
N PRO A 215 -17.85 19.88 -37.55
CA PRO A 215 -16.59 19.40 -38.10
C PRO A 215 -15.49 19.70 -37.07
N ARG A 216 -14.85 18.65 -36.54
CA ARG A 216 -13.68 18.80 -35.67
C ARG A 216 -12.59 19.44 -36.50
N ILE A 217 -12.41 20.76 -36.34
CA ILE A 217 -11.34 21.50 -36.98
C ILE A 217 -10.03 20.83 -36.55
N PRO A 218 -9.17 20.41 -37.50
CA PRO A 218 -7.88 19.81 -37.17
C PRO A 218 -7.10 20.71 -36.21
N LEU A 219 -6.44 20.11 -35.22
CA LEU A 219 -5.67 20.87 -34.24
C LEU A 219 -4.57 21.70 -34.93
N LYS A 220 -4.07 21.22 -36.07
CA LYS A 220 -3.12 21.95 -36.93
C LYS A 220 -3.67 23.30 -37.39
N ASP A 221 -4.91 23.34 -37.86
CA ASP A 221 -5.54 24.57 -38.36
C ASP A 221 -5.85 25.54 -37.22
N LEU A 222 -6.20 25.00 -36.05
CA LEU A 222 -6.43 25.80 -34.83
C LEU A 222 -5.16 26.45 -34.32
N VAL A 223 -4.01 25.76 -34.43
CA VAL A 223 -2.72 26.26 -33.95
C VAL A 223 -2.08 27.22 -34.95
N LEU A 224 -2.19 26.98 -36.26
CA LEU A 224 -1.60 27.82 -37.32
C LEU A 224 -2.53 28.92 -37.85
N GLY A 225 -3.81 28.92 -37.48
CA GLY A 225 -4.77 29.95 -37.88
C GLY A 225 -4.35 31.37 -37.47
N ASN A 226 -4.86 32.38 -38.17
CA ASN A 226 -4.63 33.79 -37.84
C ASN A 226 -5.92 34.50 -37.38
N GLU A 227 -7.03 33.78 -37.29
CA GLU A 227 -8.35 34.34 -36.99
C GLU A 227 -8.64 34.35 -35.48
N GLU A 228 -9.33 35.37 -34.99
CA GLU A 228 -9.75 35.47 -33.57
C GLU A 228 -10.65 34.30 -33.14
N ASP A 229 -11.52 33.81 -34.03
CA ASP A 229 -12.40 32.66 -33.76
C ASP A 229 -11.60 31.38 -33.50
N THR A 230 -10.49 31.17 -34.23
CA THR A 230 -9.61 30.00 -34.00
C THR A 230 -8.82 30.14 -32.70
N PHE A 231 -8.49 31.37 -32.29
CA PHE A 231 -7.83 31.64 -31.01
C PHE A 231 -8.75 31.30 -29.83
N GLN A 232 -10.02 31.71 -29.90
CA GLN A 232 -10.98 31.41 -28.84
C GLN A 232 -11.26 29.90 -28.74
N LYS A 233 -11.42 29.19 -29.86
CA LYS A 233 -11.56 27.73 -29.85
C LYS A 233 -10.34 27.01 -29.28
N LEU A 234 -9.13 27.46 -29.61
CA LEU A 234 -7.90 26.90 -29.05
C LEU A 234 -7.82 27.17 -27.54
N ARG A 235 -8.25 28.35 -27.09
CA ARG A 235 -8.36 28.69 -25.67
C ARG A 235 -9.32 27.78 -24.93
N ASP A 236 -10.52 27.55 -25.47
CA ASP A 236 -11.52 26.69 -24.84
C ASP A 236 -10.96 25.26 -24.69
N ILE A 237 -10.29 24.72 -25.72
CA ILE A 237 -9.62 23.40 -25.63
C ILE A 237 -8.53 23.37 -24.55
N VAL A 238 -7.71 24.41 -24.44
CA VAL A 238 -6.65 24.48 -23.42
C VAL A 238 -7.24 24.59 -22.02
N VAL A 239 -8.30 25.39 -21.84
CA VAL A 239 -9.02 25.52 -20.56
C VAL A 239 -9.64 24.19 -20.16
N ASP A 240 -10.38 23.53 -21.06
CA ASP A 240 -10.99 22.23 -20.82
C ASP A 240 -9.92 21.20 -20.39
N ARG A 241 -8.79 21.14 -21.09
CA ARG A 241 -7.67 20.24 -20.73
C ARG A 241 -7.04 20.57 -19.38
N ILE A 242 -6.94 21.84 -19.02
CA ILE A 242 -6.43 22.27 -17.70
C ILE A 242 -7.42 21.85 -16.61
N GLU A 243 -8.72 22.00 -16.84
CA GLU A 243 -9.78 21.62 -15.89
C GLU A 243 -9.85 20.10 -15.71
N GLU A 244 -9.81 19.32 -16.80
CA GLU A 244 -9.69 17.86 -16.76
C GLU A 244 -8.45 17.39 -15.99
N GLY A 245 -7.34 18.11 -16.14
CA GLY A 245 -6.08 17.86 -15.45
C GLY A 245 -5.98 18.43 -14.03
N MET A 246 -7.08 18.97 -13.48
CA MET A 246 -7.13 19.59 -12.15
C MET A 246 -6.09 20.70 -11.95
N GLY A 247 -5.87 21.53 -12.98
CA GLY A 247 -5.01 22.71 -12.97
C GLY A 247 -3.71 22.60 -13.76
N GLU A 248 -3.39 21.44 -14.34
CA GLU A 248 -2.21 21.26 -15.20
C GLU A 248 -2.46 20.25 -16.33
N THR A 249 -1.81 20.44 -17.47
CA THR A 249 -1.86 19.49 -18.59
C THR A 249 -0.55 19.47 -19.36
N VAL A 250 -0.23 18.32 -19.96
CA VAL A 250 0.92 18.19 -20.88
C VAL A 250 0.36 18.20 -22.30
N PHE A 251 0.65 19.28 -23.03
CA PHE A 251 0.22 19.48 -24.40
C PHE A 251 1.31 19.02 -25.37
N GLU A 252 0.98 18.11 -26.27
CA GLU A 252 1.88 17.68 -27.35
C GLU A 252 1.65 18.55 -28.59
N LEU A 253 2.62 19.43 -28.88
CA LEU A 253 2.59 20.31 -30.06
C LEU A 253 3.26 19.61 -31.24
N GLY A 254 2.60 19.60 -32.40
CA GLY A 254 3.07 18.91 -33.61
C GLY A 254 2.56 17.48 -33.75
N CYS A 255 1.71 17.00 -32.83
CA CYS A 255 0.95 15.77 -32.95
C CYS A 255 -0.56 16.09 -32.83
N GLU A 256 -1.38 15.48 -33.69
CA GLU A 256 -2.83 15.51 -33.54
C GLU A 256 -3.29 14.69 -32.32
N ASN A 257 -4.58 14.81 -31.95
CA ASN A 257 -5.14 14.11 -30.80
C ASN A 257 -5.08 12.58 -30.91
N ASN A 258 -4.93 12.05 -32.13
CA ASN A 258 -4.74 10.64 -32.43
C ASN A 258 -3.26 10.20 -32.36
N GLY A 259 -2.32 11.11 -32.09
CA GLY A 259 -0.89 10.87 -32.06
C GLY A 259 -0.21 10.92 -33.43
N GLU A 260 -0.93 11.29 -34.50
CA GLU A 260 -0.34 11.47 -35.83
C GLU A 260 0.46 12.77 -35.92
N SER A 261 1.61 12.73 -36.60
CA SER A 261 2.47 13.91 -36.74
C SER A 261 1.86 14.93 -37.70
N MET A 262 1.82 16.19 -37.29
CA MET A 262 1.37 17.32 -38.12
C MET A 262 2.40 17.74 -39.18
N ALA A 263 3.60 17.16 -39.14
CA ALA A 263 4.73 17.46 -40.02
C ALA A 263 5.09 18.97 -40.08
N LEU A 264 5.11 19.65 -38.93
CA LEU A 264 5.41 21.09 -38.85
C LEU A 264 6.87 21.39 -39.23
N SER A 265 7.07 22.47 -39.99
CA SER A 265 8.38 23.09 -40.17
C SER A 265 8.82 23.85 -38.90
N LEU A 266 10.09 24.26 -38.84
CA LEU A 266 10.63 24.98 -37.69
C LEU A 266 9.91 26.33 -37.47
N ASP A 267 9.65 27.07 -38.56
CA ASP A 267 9.00 28.39 -38.49
C ASP A 267 7.52 28.27 -38.09
N GLU A 268 6.83 27.25 -38.62
CA GLU A 268 5.46 26.93 -38.22
C GLU A 268 5.39 26.50 -36.75
N TRP A 269 6.37 25.70 -36.28
CA TRP A 269 6.43 25.26 -34.89
C TRP A 269 6.68 26.43 -33.93
N ASN A 270 7.57 27.37 -34.27
CA ASN A 270 7.80 28.56 -33.45
C ASN A 270 6.54 29.43 -33.36
N SER A 271 5.88 29.67 -34.50
CA SER A 271 4.63 30.44 -34.55
C SER A 271 3.51 29.77 -33.74
N ALA A 272 3.40 28.45 -33.88
CA ALA A 272 2.48 27.61 -33.12
C ALA A 272 2.71 27.67 -31.61
N TYR A 273 3.98 27.63 -31.19
CA TYR A 273 4.37 27.70 -29.78
C TYR A 273 4.08 29.08 -29.17
N GLU A 274 4.44 30.16 -29.86
CA GLU A 274 4.14 31.53 -29.42
C GLU A 274 2.64 31.73 -29.22
N ARG A 275 1.84 31.26 -30.20
CA ARG A 275 0.38 31.34 -30.10
C ARG A 275 -0.18 30.54 -28.93
N LEU A 276 0.31 29.32 -28.72
CA LEU A 276 -0.10 28.49 -27.57
C LEU A 276 0.28 29.16 -26.24
N ALA A 277 1.46 29.79 -26.17
CA ALA A 277 1.90 30.53 -24.99
C ALA A 277 1.00 31.75 -24.72
N ASP A 278 0.57 32.47 -25.75
CA ASP A 278 -0.36 33.60 -25.60
C ASP A 278 -1.77 33.15 -25.21
N VAL A 279 -2.25 32.04 -25.76
CA VAL A 279 -3.51 31.40 -25.34
C VAL A 279 -3.44 31.00 -23.87
N ALA A 280 -2.36 30.34 -23.43
CA ALA A 280 -2.21 29.93 -22.04
C ALA A 280 -2.14 31.14 -21.09
N LYS A 281 -1.42 32.20 -21.45
CA LYS A 281 -1.41 33.46 -20.68
C LYS A 281 -2.81 34.06 -20.57
N SER A 282 -3.60 34.03 -21.65
CA SER A 282 -5.00 34.49 -21.63
C SER A 282 -5.90 33.66 -20.71
N ALA A 283 -5.55 32.38 -20.50
CA ALA A 283 -6.19 31.46 -19.58
C ALA A 283 -5.62 31.54 -18.14
N GLY A 284 -4.62 32.40 -17.88
CA GLY A 284 -3.96 32.52 -16.57
C GLY A 284 -3.04 31.34 -16.24
N ALA A 285 -2.42 30.73 -17.26
CA ALA A 285 -1.49 29.62 -17.13
C ALA A 285 -0.12 29.96 -17.74
N ASP A 286 0.93 29.38 -17.17
CA ASP A 286 2.28 29.43 -17.73
C ASP A 286 2.54 28.19 -18.61
N CYS A 287 3.37 28.38 -19.64
CA CYS A 287 3.80 27.33 -20.56
C CYS A 287 5.31 27.10 -20.43
N GLU A 288 5.72 25.86 -20.16
CA GLU A 288 7.13 25.46 -20.12
C GLU A 288 7.41 24.34 -21.12
N LEU A 289 8.51 24.44 -21.87
CA LEU A 289 8.97 23.41 -22.78
C LEU A 289 9.63 22.25 -22.03
N LEU A 290 9.01 21.06 -22.07
CA LEU A 290 9.55 19.87 -21.42
C LEU A 290 10.47 19.04 -22.32
N LEU A 291 10.12 18.91 -23.60
CA LEU A 291 10.83 18.12 -24.60
C LEU A 291 10.60 18.69 -25.99
N THR A 292 11.62 18.68 -26.84
CA THR A 292 11.50 19.01 -28.27
C THR A 292 12.17 17.94 -29.13
N LYS A 293 11.67 17.73 -30.35
CA LYS A 293 12.31 16.88 -31.38
C LYS A 293 12.37 17.66 -32.68
N ASN A 294 13.55 17.68 -33.31
CA ASN A 294 13.83 18.36 -34.58
C ASN A 294 13.72 19.90 -34.56
N VAL A 295 13.63 20.52 -33.37
CA VAL A 295 13.56 21.99 -33.20
C VAL A 295 14.93 22.59 -32.87
N GLY A 296 15.83 21.81 -32.27
CA GLY A 296 17.07 22.30 -31.68
C GLY A 296 16.88 22.92 -30.29
N GLY A 297 17.94 22.97 -29.49
CA GLY A 297 17.96 23.70 -28.21
C GLY A 297 18.39 22.88 -27.00
N LYS A 298 18.26 23.45 -25.79
CA LYS A 298 18.72 22.82 -24.54
C LYS A 298 17.87 21.62 -24.10
N VAL A 299 16.63 21.54 -24.59
CA VAL A 299 15.61 20.54 -24.19
C VAL A 299 15.32 19.56 -25.35
N GLU A 300 16.25 19.46 -26.30
CA GLU A 300 16.14 18.54 -27.43
C GLU A 300 16.33 17.10 -26.99
N ALA A 301 15.51 16.20 -27.52
CA ALA A 301 15.64 14.78 -27.28
C ALA A 301 17.01 14.26 -27.72
N GLU A 302 17.67 13.47 -26.86
CA GLU A 302 18.99 12.90 -27.14
C GLU A 302 18.97 11.93 -28.34
N GLY A 303 17.80 11.32 -28.64
CA GLY A 303 17.60 10.45 -29.80
C GLY A 303 17.69 11.16 -31.14
N THR A 304 17.27 12.42 -31.23
CA THR A 304 17.31 13.22 -32.46
C THR A 304 18.72 13.71 -32.81
N ALA A 305 19.56 13.98 -31.81
CA ALA A 305 20.95 14.40 -32.04
C ALA A 305 21.81 13.35 -32.78
N LYS A 306 21.49 12.05 -32.64
CA LYS A 306 22.16 10.94 -33.35
C LYS A 306 21.55 10.61 -34.72
N ALA A 307 20.30 11.00 -34.97
CA ALA A 307 19.55 10.70 -36.20
C ALA A 307 19.74 11.75 -37.32
N ASN A 308 20.51 12.83 -37.06
CA ASN A 308 20.80 13.93 -37.98
C ASN A 308 21.56 13.56 -39.28
N LYS A 309 21.60 12.28 -39.67
CA LYS A 309 22.15 11.83 -40.95
C LYS A 309 21.17 11.08 -41.87
N SER A 310 19.92 10.75 -41.50
CA SER A 310 19.10 9.93 -42.41
C SER A 310 17.57 10.07 -42.43
N GLU A 311 16.92 11.10 -41.89
CA GLU A 311 15.47 11.28 -42.12
C GLU A 311 15.07 12.73 -42.43
N LYS A 312 15.08 13.06 -43.73
CA LYS A 312 14.71 14.36 -44.31
C LYS A 312 13.19 14.61 -44.35
N GLY A 313 12.45 14.16 -43.33
CA GLY A 313 10.98 14.20 -43.31
C GLY A 313 10.30 14.07 -41.94
N ALA A 314 11.05 14.07 -40.83
CA ALA A 314 10.46 14.06 -39.50
C ALA A 314 10.07 15.48 -39.09
N GLY A 315 8.77 15.76 -38.95
CA GLY A 315 8.26 17.06 -38.49
C GLY A 315 8.77 17.48 -37.11
N CYS A 316 8.71 18.78 -36.84
CA CYS A 316 9.01 19.35 -35.53
C CYS A 316 7.87 19.04 -34.55
N ASN A 317 8.19 18.47 -33.40
CA ASN A 317 7.22 18.26 -32.32
C ASN A 317 7.83 18.55 -30.94
N GLY A 318 6.96 18.77 -29.96
CA GLY A 318 7.40 19.04 -28.58
C GLY A 318 6.31 18.78 -27.55
N LYS A 319 6.73 18.53 -26.32
CA LYS A 319 5.86 18.39 -25.14
C LYS A 319 5.98 19.64 -24.29
N ILE A 320 4.85 20.25 -23.99
CA ILE A 320 4.76 21.52 -23.28
C ILE A 320 3.92 21.29 -22.02
N LEU A 321 4.44 21.70 -20.87
CA LEU A 321 3.68 21.73 -19.63
C LEU A 321 2.90 23.05 -19.59
N ILE A 322 1.58 22.96 -19.46
CA ILE A 322 0.72 24.11 -19.23
C ILE A 322 0.16 23.98 -17.81
N ARG A 323 0.45 24.96 -16.95
CA ARG A 323 0.02 24.94 -15.55
C ARG A 323 -0.61 26.27 -15.16
N ARG A 324 -1.80 26.20 -14.56
CA ARG A 324 -2.52 27.37 -14.07
C ARG A 324 -1.74 28.04 -12.93
N ILE A 325 -1.65 29.36 -12.97
CA ILE A 325 -1.07 30.14 -11.88
C ILE A 325 -2.13 30.22 -10.77
N PRO A 326 -1.85 29.70 -9.56
CA PRO A 326 -2.84 29.72 -8.48
C PRO A 326 -3.09 31.16 -8.03
N THR A 327 -4.36 31.55 -7.96
CA THR A 327 -4.74 32.85 -7.39
C THR A 327 -4.81 32.78 -5.87
N ASN A 328 -5.34 31.65 -5.36
CA ASN A 328 -5.48 31.37 -3.96
C ASN A 328 -4.73 30.08 -3.58
N VAL A 329 -4.43 29.93 -2.28
CA VAL A 329 -3.77 28.72 -1.74
C VAL A 329 -4.67 27.48 -1.86
N GLU A 330 -5.98 27.65 -2.02
CA GLU A 330 -6.94 26.57 -2.26
C GLU A 330 -6.79 25.94 -3.65
N ASP A 331 -6.35 26.72 -4.65
CA ASP A 331 -6.15 26.28 -6.03
C ASP A 331 -4.85 25.48 -6.23
N VAL A 332 -3.98 25.46 -5.22
CA VAL A 332 -2.68 24.79 -5.29
C VAL A 332 -2.89 23.28 -5.39
N ILE A 333 -2.37 22.71 -6.48
CA ILE A 333 -2.45 21.28 -6.78
C ILE A 333 -1.73 20.51 -5.68
N GLU A 334 -2.41 19.52 -5.09
CA GLU A 334 -1.84 18.66 -4.06
C GLU A 334 -1.70 17.23 -4.56
N THR A 335 -0.47 16.71 -4.51
CA THR A 335 -0.19 15.30 -4.79
C THR A 335 0.43 14.66 -3.56
N ARG A 336 -0.17 13.59 -3.04
CA ARG A 336 0.32 12.84 -1.88
C ARG A 336 1.10 11.61 -2.33
N ILE A 337 2.32 11.48 -1.83
CA ILE A 337 3.21 10.36 -2.16
C ILE A 337 3.65 9.67 -0.87
N ALA A 338 3.35 8.38 -0.75
CA ALA A 338 3.85 7.57 0.36
C ALA A 338 5.24 7.02 0.03
N VAL A 339 6.20 7.19 0.93
CA VAL A 339 7.55 6.65 0.78
C VAL A 339 7.69 5.39 1.61
N VAL A 340 7.90 4.26 0.95
CA VAL A 340 7.98 2.93 1.57
C VAL A 340 9.26 2.20 1.18
N GLY A 341 9.65 1.20 1.97
CA GLY A 341 10.84 0.39 1.69
C GLY A 341 11.44 -0.19 2.97
N ASN A 342 12.43 -1.07 2.81
CA ASN A 342 13.10 -1.75 3.91
C ASN A 342 13.93 -0.78 4.78
N VAL A 343 14.36 -1.26 5.96
CA VAL A 343 15.38 -0.58 6.76
C VAL A 343 16.62 -0.32 5.90
N ASP A 344 17.25 0.84 6.08
CA ASP A 344 18.45 1.27 5.35
C ASP A 344 18.32 1.46 3.83
N ALA A 345 17.09 1.44 3.29
CA ALA A 345 16.81 1.77 1.88
C ALA A 345 16.96 3.27 1.54
N GLY A 346 17.35 4.12 2.51
CA GLY A 346 17.57 5.55 2.26
C GLY A 346 16.31 6.41 2.14
N LYS A 347 15.14 5.95 2.64
CA LYS A 347 13.85 6.68 2.59
C LYS A 347 13.94 8.12 3.11
N SER A 348 14.25 8.27 4.41
CA SER A 348 14.33 9.58 5.05
C SER A 348 15.51 10.41 4.53
N SER A 349 16.62 9.77 4.12
CA SER A 349 17.72 10.49 3.46
C SER A 349 17.28 11.11 2.13
N MET A 350 16.61 10.33 1.26
CA MET A 350 16.10 10.81 -0.03
C MET A 350 15.10 11.96 0.17
N LEU A 351 14.18 11.83 1.11
CA LEU A 351 13.24 12.89 1.44
C LEU A 351 13.93 14.17 1.91
N GLY A 352 14.97 14.04 2.76
CA GLY A 352 15.76 15.17 3.21
C GLY A 352 16.45 15.90 2.04
N VAL A 353 17.05 15.14 1.11
CA VAL A 353 17.75 15.68 -0.06
C VAL A 353 16.77 16.34 -1.05
N LEU A 354 15.62 15.71 -1.30
CA LEU A 354 14.60 16.25 -2.18
C LEU A 354 14.04 17.58 -1.65
N VAL A 355 13.69 17.64 -0.37
CA VAL A 355 13.01 18.82 0.21
C VAL A 355 13.98 19.97 0.51
N LYS A 356 15.21 19.69 0.94
CA LYS A 356 16.18 20.75 1.29
C LYS A 356 17.08 21.17 0.12
N GLY A 357 17.29 20.29 -0.86
CA GLY A 357 18.21 20.52 -1.97
C GLY A 357 19.67 20.14 -1.68
N ASP A 358 20.08 20.03 -0.41
CA ASP A 358 21.42 19.61 -0.02
C ASP A 358 21.61 18.08 -0.15
N LEU A 359 22.79 17.66 -0.60
CA LEU A 359 23.17 16.24 -0.67
C LEU A 359 23.42 15.64 0.71
N ASP A 360 23.23 14.32 0.82
CA ASP A 360 23.52 13.57 2.04
C ASP A 360 25.03 13.30 2.14
N ASP A 361 25.57 13.25 3.36
CA ASP A 361 27.00 13.01 3.61
C ASP A 361 27.34 11.51 3.69
N GLY A 362 26.40 10.64 3.34
CA GLY A 362 26.49 9.18 3.52
C GLY A 362 26.35 8.71 4.97
N ARG A 363 26.33 9.63 5.95
CA ARG A 363 26.13 9.33 7.38
C ARG A 363 24.73 9.72 7.87
N GLY A 364 23.93 10.33 6.99
CA GLY A 364 22.54 10.65 7.23
C GLY A 364 22.32 12.07 7.74
N LYS A 365 23.20 13.02 7.43
CA LYS A 365 22.98 14.45 7.72
C LYS A 365 21.64 14.94 7.19
N ALA A 366 21.19 14.46 6.03
CA ALA A 366 19.90 14.83 5.46
C ALA A 366 18.73 14.33 6.33
N ARG A 367 18.77 13.09 6.83
CA ARG A 367 17.67 12.45 7.59
C ARG A 367 17.50 12.96 9.01
N VAL A 368 18.57 13.44 9.68
CA VAL A 368 18.50 13.90 11.09
C VAL A 368 17.43 14.97 11.28
N ASN A 369 17.23 15.81 10.27
CA ASN A 369 16.26 16.91 10.29
C ASN A 369 14.80 16.45 10.20
N LEU A 370 14.56 15.20 9.86
CA LEU A 370 13.22 14.63 9.72
C LEU A 370 12.76 13.91 11.00
N PHE A 371 13.69 13.57 11.90
CA PHE A 371 13.37 12.91 13.14
C PHE A 371 12.60 13.83 14.08
N ARG A 372 11.49 13.31 14.61
CA ARG A 372 10.56 14.04 15.47
C ARG A 372 10.71 13.64 16.93
N HIS A 373 11.17 12.41 17.17
CA HIS A 373 11.26 11.85 18.51
C HIS A 373 12.70 11.57 18.92
N LYS A 374 12.96 11.65 20.23
CA LYS A 374 14.30 11.45 20.80
C LYS A 374 14.87 10.07 20.46
N HIS A 375 14.07 9.01 20.53
CA HIS A 375 14.50 7.66 20.18
C HIS A 375 14.77 7.48 18.68
N GLU A 376 14.19 8.29 17.80
CA GLU A 376 14.53 8.27 16.36
C GLU A 376 15.93 8.83 16.14
N ILE A 377 16.32 9.86 16.90
CA ILE A 377 17.67 10.43 16.88
C ILE A 377 18.69 9.44 17.45
N GLU A 378 18.38 8.80 18.58
CA GLU A 378 19.26 7.83 19.24
C GLU A 378 19.44 6.54 18.42
N THR A 379 18.35 6.01 17.84
CA THR A 379 18.40 4.75 17.06
C THR A 379 18.74 4.97 15.58
N GLY A 380 18.64 6.19 15.07
CA GLY A 380 18.76 6.51 13.66
C GLY A 380 17.64 5.93 12.78
N ARG A 381 16.51 5.53 13.36
CA ARG A 381 15.40 4.84 12.68
C ARG A 381 14.08 5.60 12.86
N THR A 382 13.37 5.83 11.76
CA THR A 382 12.02 6.43 11.77
C THR A 382 11.00 5.46 12.37
N SER A 383 10.19 5.97 13.29
CA SER A 383 9.18 5.21 14.04
C SER A 383 7.74 5.70 13.80
N SER A 384 7.61 6.97 13.42
CA SER A 384 6.34 7.67 13.22
C SER A 384 6.09 7.96 11.74
N VAL A 385 4.83 8.28 11.37
CA VAL A 385 4.54 8.80 10.03
C VAL A 385 4.98 10.25 9.96
N GLY A 386 6.10 10.49 9.27
CA GLY A 386 6.60 11.82 8.94
C GLY A 386 5.82 12.42 7.77
N MET A 387 5.62 13.74 7.78
CA MET A 387 5.07 14.47 6.63
C MET A 387 6.05 15.58 6.28
N GLU A 388 6.41 15.70 5.01
CA GLU A 388 7.21 16.79 4.46
C GLU A 388 6.63 17.24 3.12
N ILE A 389 6.92 18.46 2.70
CA ILE A 389 6.38 19.03 1.47
C ILE A 389 7.49 19.51 0.54
N MET A 390 7.25 19.39 -0.76
CA MET A 390 8.06 19.95 -1.84
C MET A 390 7.14 20.78 -2.74
N GLY A 391 7.55 22.02 -3.03
CA GLY A 391 6.82 22.93 -3.91
C GLY A 391 7.44 23.03 -5.28
N PHE A 392 6.60 23.15 -6.31
CA PHE A 392 6.96 23.55 -7.65
C PHE A 392 6.23 24.85 -8.00
N ASP A 393 6.93 25.77 -8.67
CA ASP A 393 6.29 26.95 -9.26
C ASP A 393 5.45 26.58 -10.50
N SER A 394 4.86 27.58 -11.15
CA SER A 394 4.06 27.41 -12.36
C SER A 394 4.88 26.89 -13.55
N VAL A 395 6.17 27.23 -13.61
CA VAL A 395 7.11 26.82 -14.67
C VAL A 395 7.68 25.41 -14.43
N GLY A 396 7.63 24.90 -13.20
CA GLY A 396 8.13 23.58 -12.81
C GLY A 396 9.48 23.56 -12.09
N GLN A 397 10.01 24.70 -11.65
CA GLN A 397 11.20 24.77 -10.80
C GLN A 397 10.86 24.46 -9.34
N VAL A 398 11.80 23.83 -8.64
CA VAL A 398 11.64 23.47 -7.22
C VAL A 398 11.80 24.73 -6.36
N ILE A 399 10.87 24.94 -5.44
CA ILE A 399 10.92 26.06 -4.51
C ILE A 399 11.85 25.72 -3.36
N THR A 400 13.04 26.31 -3.40
CA THR A 400 14.05 26.24 -2.33
C THR A 400 14.37 27.64 -1.82
N SER A 401 15.09 27.72 -0.70
CA SER A 401 15.57 28.99 -0.18
C SER A 401 16.73 29.53 -1.01
N ASP A 402 16.76 30.84 -1.23
CA ASP A 402 17.89 31.52 -1.90
C ASP A 402 19.22 31.34 -1.15
N THR A 403 19.15 31.13 0.17
CA THR A 403 20.31 30.83 1.02
C THR A 403 20.48 29.31 1.15
N PRO A 404 21.61 28.72 0.70
CA PRO A 404 21.87 27.29 0.84
C PRO A 404 21.73 26.82 2.29
N GLY A 405 21.02 25.69 2.50
CA GLY A 405 20.83 25.07 3.82
C GLY A 405 19.74 25.66 4.72
N ARG A 406 19.08 26.76 4.35
CA ARG A 406 17.96 27.32 5.13
C ARG A 406 16.65 26.62 4.77
N LYS A 407 15.95 26.01 5.74
CA LYS A 407 14.62 25.44 5.47
C LYS A 407 13.59 26.56 5.31
N LEU A 408 12.88 26.60 4.18
CA LEU A 408 11.68 27.43 4.02
C LEU A 408 10.55 26.92 4.93
N SER A 409 9.74 27.84 5.44
CA SER A 409 8.55 27.45 6.18
C SER A 409 7.54 26.79 5.23
N TRP A 410 6.65 25.95 5.77
CA TRP A 410 5.61 25.34 4.95
C TRP A 410 4.64 26.38 4.37
N GLU A 411 4.45 27.49 5.07
CA GLU A 411 3.63 28.61 4.61
C GLU A 411 4.25 29.29 3.39
N ASP A 412 5.57 29.51 3.39
CA ASP A 412 6.27 30.13 2.26
C ASP A 412 6.25 29.23 1.03
N ILE A 413 6.46 27.92 1.22
CA ILE A 413 6.37 26.94 0.14
C ILE A 413 4.94 26.93 -0.42
N GLY A 414 3.92 26.86 0.44
CA GLY A 414 2.53 26.81 0.01
C GLY A 414 2.08 28.04 -0.77
N LYS A 415 2.56 29.25 -0.41
CA LYS A 415 2.21 30.50 -1.10
C LYS A 415 2.89 30.69 -2.45
N ARG A 416 4.11 30.17 -2.62
CA ARG A 416 4.90 30.34 -3.86
C ARG A 416 4.66 29.21 -4.87
N SER A 417 4.07 28.10 -4.44
CA SER A 417 3.89 26.90 -5.27
C SER A 417 2.61 26.93 -6.08
N ALA A 418 2.69 26.53 -7.35
CA ALA A 418 1.54 26.12 -8.13
C ALA A 418 1.16 24.65 -7.86
N LYS A 419 2.15 23.82 -7.55
CA LYS A 419 1.96 22.41 -7.21
C LYS A 419 2.78 22.04 -5.99
N VAL A 420 2.17 21.31 -5.07
CA VAL A 420 2.85 20.84 -3.85
C VAL A 420 2.70 19.35 -3.70
N ILE A 421 3.85 18.68 -3.62
CA ILE A 421 3.94 17.27 -3.30
C ILE A 421 4.08 17.12 -1.79
N THR A 422 3.17 16.36 -1.19
CA THR A 422 3.21 15.98 0.21
C THR A 422 3.75 14.56 0.32
N PHE A 423 4.91 14.40 0.95
CA PHE A 423 5.51 13.10 1.22
C PHE A 423 5.12 12.58 2.58
N SER A 424 4.70 11.30 2.64
CA SER A 424 4.54 10.55 3.88
C SER A 424 5.74 9.64 4.09
N ASP A 425 6.62 9.96 5.04
CA ASP A 425 7.76 9.10 5.43
C ASP A 425 7.22 7.97 6.31
N LEU A 426 7.24 6.74 5.78
CA LEU A 426 6.75 5.56 6.46
C LEU A 426 7.89 4.71 7.02
N ALA A 427 7.67 4.16 8.21
CA ALA A 427 8.69 3.39 8.90
C ALA A 427 9.07 2.11 8.13
N GLY A 428 10.37 1.82 8.09
CA GLY A 428 10.90 0.65 7.36
C GLY A 428 11.00 -0.63 8.18
N HIS A 429 10.94 -0.52 9.50
CA HIS A 429 11.24 -1.62 10.42
C HIS A 429 9.97 -2.41 10.76
N GLU A 430 10.07 -3.75 10.85
CA GLU A 430 8.94 -4.67 11.13
C GLU A 430 8.12 -4.27 12.38
N LYS A 431 8.80 -3.86 13.46
CA LYS A 431 8.18 -3.33 14.68
C LYS A 431 7.17 -2.19 14.44
N TYR A 432 7.37 -1.36 13.41
CA TYR A 432 6.55 -0.18 13.11
C TYR A 432 5.61 -0.38 11.91
N LEU A 433 5.44 -1.61 11.47
CA LEU A 433 4.61 -1.97 10.34
C LEU A 433 3.14 -1.57 10.50
N ARG A 434 2.61 -1.61 11.73
CA ARG A 434 1.29 -1.07 12.04
C ARG A 434 1.17 0.41 11.67
N THR A 435 2.22 1.18 11.94
CA THR A 435 2.32 2.61 11.60
C THR A 435 2.37 2.82 10.09
N THR A 436 3.10 1.95 9.36
CA THR A 436 3.19 2.01 7.89
C THR A 436 1.88 1.67 7.21
N VAL A 437 1.19 0.63 7.66
CA VAL A 437 -0.16 0.26 7.18
C VAL A 437 -1.14 1.40 7.42
N PHE A 438 -1.14 1.96 8.64
CA PHE A 438 -1.96 3.11 8.96
C PHE A 438 -1.64 4.29 8.03
N GLY A 439 -0.36 4.60 7.80
CA GLY A 439 0.04 5.65 6.88
C GLY A 439 -0.49 5.44 5.45
N LEU A 440 -0.36 4.24 4.88
CA LEU A 440 -0.86 3.94 3.53
C LEU A 440 -2.39 4.03 3.41
N LEU A 441 -3.14 3.64 4.44
CA LEU A 441 -4.61 3.66 4.42
C LEU A 441 -5.19 5.03 4.78
N SER A 442 -4.63 5.67 5.80
CA SER A 442 -5.12 6.94 6.36
C SER A 442 -4.72 8.14 5.50
N SER A 443 -3.50 8.15 4.94
CA SER A 443 -3.05 9.28 4.09
C SER A 443 -3.59 9.24 2.66
N SER A 444 -4.28 8.15 2.26
CA SER A 444 -4.80 7.93 0.90
C SER A 444 -3.85 8.49 -0.17
N PRO A 445 -2.62 7.94 -0.27
CA PRO A 445 -1.60 8.47 -1.15
C PRO A 445 -2.02 8.25 -2.61
N ASN A 446 -1.77 9.25 -3.45
CA ASN A 446 -2.02 9.16 -4.89
C ASN A 446 -0.98 8.24 -5.54
N TYR A 447 0.26 8.27 -5.04
CA TYR A 447 1.37 7.46 -5.53
C TYR A 447 2.20 6.86 -4.41
N CYS A 448 2.92 5.79 -4.70
CA CYS A 448 3.81 5.12 -3.76
C CYS A 448 5.25 5.06 -4.32
N LEU A 449 6.19 5.66 -3.60
CA LEU A 449 7.63 5.63 -3.87
C LEU A 449 8.25 4.45 -3.12
N LEU A 450 8.54 3.36 -3.82
CA LEU A 450 9.22 2.18 -3.27
C LEU A 450 10.74 2.37 -3.33
N MET A 451 11.32 2.64 -2.17
CA MET A 451 12.76 2.77 -1.99
C MET A 451 13.40 1.39 -1.83
N VAL A 452 14.41 1.14 -2.66
CA VAL A 452 15.21 -0.08 -2.64
C VAL A 452 16.69 0.32 -2.55
N ALA A 453 17.48 -0.38 -1.75
CA ALA A 453 18.92 -0.19 -1.75
C ALA A 453 19.56 -1.07 -2.83
N ALA A 454 20.50 -0.54 -3.59
CA ALA A 454 21.19 -1.25 -4.67
C ALA A 454 21.93 -2.52 -4.19
N ASN A 455 22.35 -2.57 -2.93
CA ASN A 455 23.11 -3.68 -2.35
C ASN A 455 22.23 -4.84 -1.84
N ASN A 456 21.05 -4.52 -1.30
CA ASN A 456 20.19 -5.51 -0.63
C ASN A 456 19.02 -5.98 -1.52
N GLY A 457 18.70 -5.24 -2.57
CA GLY A 457 17.57 -5.50 -3.43
C GLY A 457 16.22 -5.51 -2.70
N LEU A 458 15.23 -6.18 -3.29
CA LEU A 458 13.84 -6.15 -2.84
C LEU A 458 13.59 -7.29 -1.84
N VAL A 459 13.90 -7.06 -0.56
CA VAL A 459 13.86 -8.06 0.54
C VAL A 459 13.05 -7.57 1.75
N GLY A 460 12.54 -8.51 2.53
CA GLY A 460 11.86 -8.28 3.82
C GLY A 460 10.67 -7.33 3.68
N MET A 461 10.74 -6.22 4.39
CA MET A 461 9.68 -5.21 4.45
C MET A 461 9.39 -4.53 3.11
N SER A 462 10.35 -4.44 2.18
CA SER A 462 10.07 -3.88 0.85
C SER A 462 9.04 -4.71 0.08
N LYS A 463 9.10 -6.06 0.17
CA LYS A 463 8.09 -6.94 -0.45
C LYS A 463 6.72 -6.76 0.20
N GLU A 464 6.72 -6.60 1.52
CA GLU A 464 5.49 -6.42 2.27
C GLU A 464 4.81 -5.10 1.94
N HIS A 465 5.55 -3.99 1.94
CA HIS A 465 5.01 -2.68 1.56
C HIS A 465 4.56 -2.65 0.10
N LEU A 466 5.31 -3.27 -0.82
CA LEU A 466 4.89 -3.42 -2.22
C LEU A 466 3.57 -4.18 -2.32
N GLY A 467 3.43 -5.30 -1.59
CA GLY A 467 2.18 -6.08 -1.58
C GLY A 467 0.99 -5.26 -1.07
N ILE A 468 1.17 -4.41 -0.06
CA ILE A 468 0.11 -3.53 0.45
C ILE A 468 -0.22 -2.41 -0.56
N ALA A 469 0.78 -1.81 -1.20
CA ALA A 469 0.55 -0.76 -2.20
C ALA A 469 -0.21 -1.29 -3.43
N LEU A 470 0.18 -2.47 -3.93
CA LEU A 470 -0.51 -3.16 -5.03
C LEU A 470 -1.94 -3.54 -4.64
N ALA A 471 -2.13 -4.04 -3.43
CA ALA A 471 -3.43 -4.39 -2.89
C ALA A 471 -4.40 -3.19 -2.76
N LEU A 472 -3.85 -2.01 -2.47
CA LEU A 472 -4.61 -0.76 -2.41
C LEU A 472 -4.74 -0.09 -3.78
N ASN A 473 -4.34 -0.76 -4.87
CA ASN A 473 -4.33 -0.21 -6.22
C ASN A 473 -3.65 1.16 -6.31
N VAL A 474 -2.60 1.39 -5.52
CA VAL A 474 -1.81 2.63 -5.58
C VAL A 474 -0.69 2.44 -6.61
N PRO A 475 -0.54 3.33 -7.61
CA PRO A 475 0.55 3.23 -8.58
C PRO A 475 1.91 3.36 -7.89
N VAL A 476 2.82 2.43 -8.21
CA VAL A 476 4.13 2.32 -7.58
C VAL A 476 5.23 2.75 -8.54
N MET A 477 6.15 3.57 -8.05
CA MET A 477 7.40 3.92 -8.71
C MET A 477 8.56 3.43 -7.84
N VAL A 478 9.60 2.86 -8.47
CA VAL A 478 10.74 2.25 -7.76
C VAL A 478 11.94 3.18 -7.86
N VAL A 479 12.59 3.45 -6.73
CA VAL A 479 13.82 4.22 -6.68
C VAL A 479 14.90 3.37 -6.01
N VAL A 480 15.92 3.04 -6.78
CA VAL A 480 17.09 2.29 -6.33
C VAL A 480 18.17 3.28 -5.88
N THR A 481 18.47 3.28 -4.59
CA THR A 481 19.44 4.19 -3.95
C THR A 481 20.79 3.52 -3.71
N LYS A 482 21.78 4.31 -3.28
CA LYS A 482 23.13 3.84 -2.91
C LYS A 482 23.90 3.21 -4.07
N ILE A 483 23.64 3.69 -5.29
CA ILE A 483 24.38 3.24 -6.49
C ILE A 483 25.86 3.64 -6.43
N ASP A 484 26.22 4.62 -5.59
CA ASP A 484 27.59 5.08 -5.36
C ASP A 484 28.46 4.07 -4.59
N ILE A 485 27.85 3.20 -3.77
CA ILE A 485 28.59 2.21 -2.95
C ILE A 485 28.52 0.82 -3.60
N CYS A 486 27.49 0.54 -4.40
CA CYS A 486 27.22 -0.80 -4.91
C CYS A 486 28.12 -1.14 -6.11
N PRO A 487 28.78 -2.31 -6.14
CA PRO A 487 29.47 -2.77 -7.34
C PRO A 487 28.47 -3.06 -8.48
N PRO A 488 28.85 -2.85 -9.75
CA PRO A 488 27.93 -2.92 -10.89
C PRO A 488 27.26 -4.30 -11.03
N ASN A 489 27.98 -5.38 -10.71
CA ASN A 489 27.47 -6.75 -10.82
C ASN A 489 26.23 -6.97 -9.91
N ILE A 490 26.29 -6.49 -8.66
CA ILE A 490 25.19 -6.64 -7.68
C ILE A 490 24.02 -5.73 -8.06
N LEU A 491 24.31 -4.56 -8.62
CA LEU A 491 23.27 -3.65 -9.12
C LEU A 491 22.47 -4.30 -10.26
N GLU A 492 23.14 -4.96 -11.21
CA GLU A 492 22.47 -5.68 -12.31
C GLU A 492 21.62 -6.86 -11.81
N GLU A 493 22.13 -7.62 -10.83
CA GLU A 493 21.35 -8.67 -10.17
C GLU A 493 20.09 -8.11 -9.50
N THR A 494 20.24 -6.99 -8.78
CA THR A 494 19.13 -6.29 -8.13
C THR A 494 18.09 -5.80 -9.14
N MET A 495 18.53 -5.24 -10.26
CA MET A 495 17.63 -4.80 -11.35
C MET A 495 16.87 -5.97 -11.97
N THR A 496 17.55 -7.10 -12.16
CA THR A 496 16.94 -8.33 -12.65
C THR A 496 15.91 -8.86 -11.67
N GLN A 497 16.21 -8.82 -10.36
CA GLN A 497 15.29 -9.20 -9.31
C GLN A 497 14.04 -8.30 -9.27
N ILE A 498 14.22 -6.97 -9.33
CA ILE A 498 13.10 -6.01 -9.38
C ILE A 498 12.24 -6.31 -10.60
N THR A 499 12.86 -6.47 -11.77
CA THR A 499 12.15 -6.75 -13.02
C THR A 499 11.30 -8.02 -12.92
N LYS A 500 11.87 -9.10 -12.37
CA LYS A 500 11.17 -10.37 -12.16
C LYS A 500 9.99 -10.25 -11.20
N ILE A 501 10.13 -9.48 -10.12
CA ILE A 501 9.05 -9.29 -9.14
C ILE A 501 7.95 -8.42 -9.72
N MET A 502 8.28 -7.34 -10.43
CA MET A 502 7.27 -6.45 -11.03
C MET A 502 6.45 -7.15 -12.14
N ARG A 503 7.09 -8.04 -12.91
CA ARG A 503 6.41 -8.86 -13.93
C ARG A 503 5.65 -10.08 -13.36
N SER A 504 5.75 -10.34 -12.06
CA SER A 504 5.07 -11.48 -11.45
C SER A 504 3.53 -11.34 -11.52
N PRO A 505 2.78 -12.45 -11.47
CA PRO A 505 1.31 -12.43 -11.60
C PRO A 505 0.58 -11.54 -10.59
N GLY A 506 1.20 -11.30 -9.42
CA GLY A 506 0.65 -10.44 -8.37
C GLY A 506 0.88 -8.94 -8.55
N ALA A 507 1.79 -8.54 -9.45
CA ALA A 507 2.07 -7.13 -9.73
C ALA A 507 1.64 -6.71 -11.14
N ARG A 508 1.81 -7.57 -12.15
CA ARG A 508 1.49 -7.34 -13.58
C ARG A 508 1.93 -5.96 -14.08
N LYS A 509 3.12 -5.49 -13.64
CA LYS A 509 3.69 -4.21 -14.07
C LYS A 509 4.84 -4.43 -15.05
N VAL A 510 4.97 -3.50 -15.99
CA VAL A 510 6.09 -3.38 -16.92
C VAL A 510 7.10 -2.40 -16.32
N PRO A 511 8.24 -2.87 -15.79
CA PRO A 511 9.28 -2.00 -15.26
C PRO A 511 9.99 -1.28 -16.42
N THR A 512 10.01 0.05 -16.36
CA THR A 512 10.70 0.92 -17.33
C THR A 512 11.83 1.63 -16.62
N LEU A 513 13.08 1.29 -16.98
CA LEU A 513 14.25 1.94 -16.43
C LEU A 513 14.44 3.31 -17.09
N ILE A 514 14.46 4.37 -16.29
CA ILE A 514 14.61 5.74 -16.76
C ILE A 514 16.08 6.15 -16.63
N LYS A 515 16.72 6.42 -17.76
CA LYS A 515 18.09 6.94 -17.81
C LYS A 515 18.16 8.34 -18.41
N THR A 516 17.28 8.64 -19.35
CA THR A 516 17.28 9.90 -20.09
C THR A 516 16.10 10.79 -19.69
N ARG A 517 16.23 12.08 -20.00
CA ARG A 517 15.16 13.05 -19.78
C ARG A 517 13.92 12.76 -20.64
N GLU A 518 14.11 12.31 -21.88
CA GLU A 518 13.02 11.93 -22.79
C GLU A 518 12.19 10.76 -22.24
N GLU A 519 12.86 9.68 -21.84
CA GLU A 519 12.20 8.51 -21.22
C GLU A 519 11.40 8.90 -19.98
N CYS A 520 11.95 9.80 -19.17
CA CYS A 520 11.31 10.32 -17.96
C CYS A 520 9.97 11.00 -18.28
N ILE A 521 9.94 11.91 -19.26
CA ILE A 521 8.74 12.69 -19.61
C ILE A 521 7.66 11.80 -20.23
N ASN A 522 8.06 10.93 -21.17
CA ASN A 522 7.13 10.00 -21.81
C ASN A 522 6.52 9.04 -20.79
N THR A 523 7.34 8.52 -19.88
CA THR A 523 6.87 7.63 -18.80
C THR A 523 5.97 8.37 -17.83
N ALA A 524 6.29 9.61 -17.44
CA ALA A 524 5.48 10.40 -16.51
C ALA A 524 4.07 10.67 -17.04
N THR A 525 3.97 11.00 -18.33
CA THR A 525 2.69 11.27 -19.02
C THR A 525 1.82 10.01 -19.08
N GLN A 526 2.43 8.84 -19.30
CA GLN A 526 1.72 7.55 -19.42
C GLN A 526 1.54 6.82 -18.09
N PHE A 527 2.05 7.33 -16.98
CA PHE A 527 2.10 6.61 -15.70
C PHE A 527 0.71 6.31 -15.12
N VAL A 528 -0.31 7.06 -15.53
CA VAL A 528 -1.72 6.83 -15.14
C VAL A 528 -2.24 5.49 -15.65
N SER A 529 -1.67 4.91 -16.71
CA SER A 529 -2.13 3.66 -17.35
C SER A 529 -2.03 2.38 -16.49
N HIS A 530 -1.71 2.50 -15.20
CA HIS A 530 -1.58 1.45 -14.17
C HIS A 530 -0.62 0.30 -14.49
N ARG A 531 -0.17 0.08 -15.72
CA ARG A 531 0.70 -1.04 -16.12
C ARG A 531 2.17 -0.69 -15.99
N ILE A 532 2.56 0.56 -16.17
CA ILE A 532 3.96 0.98 -16.19
C ILE A 532 4.47 1.19 -14.77
N CYS A 533 5.69 0.71 -14.48
CA CYS A 533 6.41 0.98 -13.24
C CYS A 533 7.76 1.66 -13.56
N PRO A 534 7.87 2.98 -13.36
CA PRO A 534 9.12 3.70 -13.48
C PRO A 534 10.16 3.17 -12.49
N VAL A 535 11.39 2.98 -12.95
CA VAL A 535 12.53 2.59 -12.11
C VAL A 535 13.64 3.63 -12.27
N PHE A 536 14.02 4.27 -11.16
CA PHE A 536 15.12 5.24 -11.11
C PHE A 536 16.32 4.67 -10.38
N GLN A 537 17.52 4.98 -10.87
CA GLN A 537 18.78 4.72 -10.19
C GLN A 537 19.32 6.03 -9.65
N VAL A 538 19.47 6.18 -8.34
CA VAL A 538 19.88 7.47 -7.74
C VAL A 538 20.95 7.30 -6.67
N SER A 539 21.73 8.36 -6.47
CA SER A 539 22.58 8.51 -5.29
C SER A 539 22.25 9.82 -4.57
N ASN A 540 21.98 9.69 -3.27
CA ASN A 540 21.75 10.83 -2.39
C ASN A 540 23.06 11.57 -2.03
N VAL A 541 24.21 10.91 -2.24
CA VAL A 541 25.53 11.44 -1.88
C VAL A 541 26.16 12.16 -3.07
N THR A 542 26.16 11.53 -4.25
CA THR A 542 26.75 12.14 -5.45
C THR A 542 25.78 13.04 -6.20
N GLY A 543 24.48 12.93 -5.95
CA GLY A 543 23.43 13.65 -6.65
C GLY A 543 23.03 13.04 -8.00
N GLN A 544 23.61 11.91 -8.38
CA GLN A 544 23.34 11.26 -9.66
C GLN A 544 21.84 10.95 -9.83
N ASN A 545 21.28 11.38 -10.96
CA ASN A 545 19.88 11.20 -11.39
C ASN A 545 18.80 11.76 -10.45
N LEU A 546 19.15 12.58 -9.44
CA LEU A 546 18.15 13.23 -8.60
C LEU A 546 17.26 14.19 -9.39
N ASP A 547 17.81 14.84 -10.41
CA ASP A 547 17.06 15.76 -11.26
C ASP A 547 16.01 15.04 -12.11
N LEU A 548 16.28 13.79 -12.53
CA LEU A 548 15.28 12.97 -13.23
C LEU A 548 14.09 12.66 -12.31
N VAL A 549 14.35 12.36 -11.02
CA VAL A 549 13.28 12.15 -10.03
C VAL A 549 12.50 13.44 -9.79
N ARG A 550 13.18 14.57 -9.56
CA ARG A 550 12.51 15.88 -9.38
C ARG A 550 11.63 16.21 -10.57
N THR A 551 12.11 15.98 -11.77
CA THR A 551 11.34 16.35 -12.96
C THR A 551 10.22 15.35 -13.26
N PHE A 552 10.39 14.07 -12.94
CA PHE A 552 9.30 13.11 -12.96
C PHE A 552 8.19 13.54 -12.00
N LEU A 553 8.56 13.89 -10.77
CA LEU A 553 7.65 14.37 -9.73
C LEU A 553 6.90 15.65 -10.15
N ASN A 554 7.57 16.57 -10.85
CA ASN A 554 6.93 17.78 -11.39
C ASN A 554 5.83 17.46 -12.41
N ILE A 555 6.05 16.47 -13.28
CA ILE A 555 5.14 16.12 -14.39
C ILE A 555 4.00 15.19 -13.94
N LEU A 556 4.13 14.52 -12.80
CA LEU A 556 3.15 13.54 -12.31
C LEU A 556 1.73 14.14 -12.29
N PRO A 557 0.78 13.60 -13.07
CA PRO A 557 -0.57 14.14 -13.11
C PRO A 557 -1.28 13.99 -11.76
N HIS A 558 -2.37 14.73 -11.56
CA HIS A 558 -3.23 14.50 -10.42
C HIS A 558 -3.89 13.11 -10.53
N HIS A 559 -3.75 12.27 -9.50
CA HIS A 559 -4.33 10.93 -9.48
C HIS A 559 -5.26 10.77 -8.30
N GLY A 560 -6.56 10.99 -8.51
CA GLY A 560 -7.57 10.82 -7.48
C GLY A 560 -8.95 11.12 -8.05
N ARG A 561 -9.95 10.38 -7.58
CA ARG A 561 -11.35 10.60 -7.96
C ARG A 561 -12.06 11.21 -6.78
N TYR A 562 -12.21 12.53 -6.84
CA TYR A 562 -12.84 13.30 -5.79
C TYR A 562 -14.09 13.94 -6.37
N ASN A 563 -15.22 13.67 -5.71
CA ASN A 563 -16.49 14.26 -6.11
C ASN A 563 -16.76 15.48 -5.20
N THR A 564 -16.67 16.66 -5.80
CA THR A 564 -16.93 17.95 -5.15
C THR A 564 -18.42 18.18 -4.90
N ASP A 565 -19.29 17.61 -5.73
CA ASP A 565 -20.75 17.77 -5.66
C ASP A 565 -21.40 16.79 -4.67
N ALA A 566 -20.70 15.74 -4.30
CA ALA A 566 -21.17 14.77 -3.32
C ALA A 566 -21.24 15.38 -1.89
N PRO A 567 -22.06 14.81 -0.99
CA PRO A 567 -22.12 15.26 0.40
C PRO A 567 -20.75 15.27 1.08
N PHE A 568 -20.51 16.27 1.92
CA PHE A 568 -19.24 16.44 2.60
C PHE A 568 -18.91 15.24 3.51
N GLU A 569 -17.73 14.65 3.34
CA GLU A 569 -17.22 13.57 4.19
C GLU A 569 -15.73 13.80 4.46
N PHE A 570 -15.37 13.95 5.73
CA PHE A 570 -13.97 14.13 6.13
C PHE A 570 -13.54 13.07 7.14
N HIS A 571 -12.38 12.47 6.90
CA HIS A 571 -11.83 11.39 7.71
C HIS A 571 -10.75 11.91 8.65
N VAL A 572 -10.92 11.73 9.97
CA VAL A 572 -9.97 12.19 10.98
C VAL A 572 -8.80 11.21 11.09
N ASN A 573 -7.64 11.69 10.66
CA ASN A 573 -6.36 10.96 10.68
C ASN A 573 -5.57 11.26 11.96
N ASP A 574 -5.56 12.52 12.41
CA ASP A 574 -4.85 12.92 13.62
C ASP A 574 -5.60 14.00 14.41
N THR A 575 -5.22 14.15 15.68
CA THR A 575 -5.82 15.09 16.62
C THR A 575 -4.73 15.86 17.36
N PHE A 576 -4.88 17.17 17.40
CA PHE A 576 -3.94 18.09 18.03
C PHE A 576 -4.67 18.96 19.06
N SER A 577 -3.94 19.41 20.06
CA SER A 577 -4.40 20.43 20.99
C SER A 577 -3.46 21.60 20.85
N VAL A 578 -3.94 22.64 20.19
CA VAL A 578 -3.15 23.83 19.88
C VAL A 578 -3.52 24.92 20.89
N PRO A 579 -2.53 25.56 21.55
CA PRO A 579 -2.79 26.66 22.47
C PRO A 579 -3.65 27.75 21.81
N PHE A 580 -4.62 28.29 22.54
CA PHE A 580 -5.57 29.35 22.09
C PHE A 580 -6.57 28.95 20.98
N THR A 581 -6.21 28.02 20.09
CA THR A 581 -7.11 27.50 19.05
C THR A 581 -8.06 26.44 19.60
N GLY A 582 -7.56 25.53 20.45
CA GLY A 582 -8.32 24.43 21.04
C GLY A 582 -8.03 23.08 20.36
N THR A 583 -9.07 22.26 20.19
CA THR A 583 -8.97 20.94 19.56
C THR A 583 -8.95 21.10 18.04
N VAL A 584 -7.90 20.58 17.40
CA VAL A 584 -7.72 20.60 15.95
C VAL A 584 -7.70 19.15 15.44
N VAL A 585 -8.51 18.87 14.43
CA VAL A 585 -8.51 17.57 13.74
C VAL A 585 -7.84 17.72 12.39
N SER A 586 -7.02 16.75 11.99
CA SER A 586 -6.37 16.72 10.69
C SER A 586 -6.73 15.46 9.93
N GLY A 587 -6.89 15.58 8.61
CA GLY A 587 -7.50 14.54 7.81
C GLY A 587 -7.57 14.89 6.34
N ILE A 588 -8.30 14.06 5.60
CA ILE A 588 -8.52 14.21 4.17
C ILE A 588 -10.00 14.38 3.92
N VAL A 589 -10.35 15.35 3.09
CA VAL A 589 -11.71 15.51 2.58
C VAL A 589 -11.93 14.45 1.50
N LYS A 590 -12.83 13.51 1.73
CA LYS A 590 -13.12 12.41 0.79
C LYS A 590 -14.09 12.86 -0.31
N SER A 591 -15.09 13.67 0.06
CA SER A 591 -16.11 14.22 -0.85
C SER A 591 -16.63 15.55 -0.33
N GLY A 592 -17.23 16.33 -1.22
CA GLY A 592 -17.88 17.60 -0.92
C GLY A 592 -16.94 18.78 -0.65
N VAL A 593 -17.54 19.90 -0.27
CA VAL A 593 -16.88 21.15 0.10
C VAL A 593 -17.33 21.56 1.50
N ILE A 594 -16.44 22.19 2.25
CA ILE A 594 -16.75 22.74 3.57
C ILE A 594 -16.14 24.12 3.73
N HIS A 595 -16.87 25.02 4.40
CA HIS A 595 -16.45 26.39 4.65
C HIS A 595 -16.19 26.65 6.13
N GLU A 596 -15.37 27.67 6.40
CA GLU A 596 -15.18 28.16 7.75
C GLU A 596 -16.52 28.66 8.32
N GLY A 597 -16.89 28.19 9.52
CA GLY A 597 -18.13 28.57 10.19
C GLY A 597 -19.24 27.53 10.10
N ASP A 598 -19.13 26.56 9.20
CA ASP A 598 -20.17 25.55 8.98
C ASP A 598 -20.41 24.67 10.21
N ASN A 599 -21.68 24.31 10.40
CA ASN A 599 -22.11 23.38 11.44
C ASN A 599 -21.88 21.94 11.00
N VAL A 600 -21.19 21.17 11.83
CA VAL A 600 -20.78 19.80 11.52
C VAL A 600 -21.08 18.84 12.67
N LEU A 601 -21.15 17.56 12.33
CA LEU A 601 -21.25 16.44 13.26
C LEU A 601 -19.90 15.72 13.27
N VAL A 602 -19.35 15.49 14.47
CA VAL A 602 -18.10 14.75 14.67
C VAL A 602 -18.39 13.47 15.44
N GLY A 603 -17.99 12.33 14.91
CA GLY A 603 -18.23 11.02 15.52
C GLY A 603 -17.81 9.88 14.59
N PRO A 604 -18.05 8.62 14.92
CA PRO A 604 -18.75 8.15 16.11
C PRO A 604 -17.84 8.08 17.35
N ASP A 605 -18.38 8.48 18.50
CA ASP A 605 -17.78 8.16 19.80
C ASP A 605 -17.91 6.65 20.11
N SER A 606 -17.35 6.20 21.23
CA SER A 606 -17.34 4.79 21.66
C SER A 606 -18.75 4.19 21.78
N LEU A 607 -19.78 5.03 21.96
CA LEU A 607 -21.20 4.64 22.02
C LEU A 607 -21.92 4.77 20.67
N GLY A 608 -21.25 5.19 19.59
CA GLY A 608 -21.87 5.41 18.28
C GLY A 608 -22.60 6.75 18.13
N GLN A 609 -22.40 7.69 19.05
CA GLN A 609 -23.04 9.00 19.02
C GLN A 609 -22.18 10.04 18.27
N PHE A 610 -22.85 11.08 17.75
CA PHE A 610 -22.22 12.23 17.09
C PHE A 610 -22.37 13.48 17.93
N ILE A 611 -21.30 14.27 17.99
CA ILE A 611 -21.24 15.55 18.68
C ILE A 611 -21.47 16.66 17.66
N SER A 612 -22.46 17.51 17.90
CA SER A 612 -22.66 18.71 17.09
C SER A 612 -21.66 19.79 17.48
N THR A 613 -20.94 20.30 16.50
CA THR A 613 -19.99 21.40 16.63
C THR A 613 -20.03 22.28 15.38
N ALA A 614 -19.15 23.27 15.30
CA ALA A 614 -18.95 24.09 14.13
C ALA A 614 -17.45 24.30 13.90
N ILE A 615 -17.09 24.52 12.64
CA ILE A 615 -15.71 24.78 12.25
C ILE A 615 -15.35 26.21 12.64
N ARG A 616 -14.28 26.37 13.41
CA ARG A 616 -13.74 27.67 13.82
C ARG A 616 -12.83 28.25 12.76
N SER A 617 -11.95 27.44 12.21
CA SER A 617 -10.98 27.82 11.18
C SER A 617 -10.54 26.57 10.42
N ILE A 618 -10.20 26.76 9.15
CA ILE A 618 -9.64 25.74 8.28
C ILE A 618 -8.20 26.12 7.94
N GLU A 619 -7.29 25.15 8.05
CA GLU A 619 -5.89 25.33 7.68
C GLU A 619 -5.45 24.23 6.70
N ARG A 620 -4.84 24.64 5.60
CA ARG A 620 -4.13 23.77 4.66
C ARG A 620 -2.64 24.05 4.75
N LYS A 621 -1.85 23.03 5.12
CA LYS A 621 -0.38 23.13 5.24
C LYS A 621 0.09 24.33 6.10
N ARG A 622 -0.64 24.60 7.20
CA ARG A 622 -0.43 25.72 8.13
C ARG A 622 -0.80 27.10 7.61
N ILE A 623 -1.45 27.17 6.44
CA ILE A 623 -2.01 28.41 5.90
C ILE A 623 -3.53 28.36 6.13
N ARG A 624 -4.09 29.43 6.70
CA ARG A 624 -5.55 29.55 6.88
C ARG A 624 -6.22 29.74 5.52
N VAL A 625 -7.27 28.98 5.27
CA VAL A 625 -8.06 29.03 4.03
C VAL A 625 -9.55 29.15 4.36
N PRO A 626 -10.37 29.78 3.50
CA PRO A 626 -11.80 29.94 3.74
C PRO A 626 -12.60 28.65 3.54
N ALA A 627 -12.14 27.78 2.64
CA ALA A 627 -12.80 26.53 2.28
C ALA A 627 -11.80 25.38 2.10
N ALA A 628 -12.30 24.15 2.15
CA ALA A 628 -11.58 22.95 1.75
C ALA A 628 -12.44 22.07 0.84
N ILE A 629 -11.80 21.54 -0.21
CA ILE A 629 -12.45 20.78 -1.27
C ILE A 629 -12.04 19.29 -1.17
N ALA A 630 -12.89 18.41 -1.69
CA ALA A 630 -12.61 16.99 -1.84
C ALA A 630 -11.21 16.74 -2.44
N GLY A 631 -10.49 15.78 -1.86
CA GLY A 631 -9.13 15.42 -2.24
C GLY A 631 -8.04 16.21 -1.54
N GLN A 632 -8.35 17.28 -0.81
CA GLN A 632 -7.36 18.09 -0.11
C GLN A 632 -7.09 17.58 1.31
N SER A 633 -5.84 17.73 1.76
CA SER A 633 -5.47 17.55 3.16
C SER A 633 -5.69 18.84 3.94
N ALA A 634 -6.50 18.77 4.99
CA ALA A 634 -6.91 19.94 5.77
C ALA A 634 -6.89 19.66 7.28
N SER A 635 -6.75 20.74 8.06
CA SER A 635 -6.89 20.72 9.51
C SER A 635 -8.01 21.66 9.92
N PHE A 636 -8.95 21.17 10.73
CA PHE A 636 -10.10 21.92 11.20
C PHE A 636 -10.00 22.16 12.70
N ALA A 637 -10.09 23.42 13.11
CA ALA A 637 -10.26 23.78 14.51
C ALA A 637 -11.74 23.67 14.88
N LEU A 638 -12.07 22.85 15.88
CA LEU A 638 -13.46 22.60 16.29
C LEU A 638 -13.88 23.53 17.44
N LYS A 639 -15.10 24.07 17.40
CA LYS A 639 -15.64 24.90 18.49
C LYS A 639 -16.17 24.03 19.64
N LYS A 640 -15.80 24.36 20.88
CA LYS A 640 -16.36 23.78 22.12
C LYS A 640 -16.23 22.25 22.26
N VAL A 641 -15.28 21.63 21.55
CA VAL A 641 -14.99 20.18 21.66
C VAL A 641 -13.67 19.99 22.40
N LYS A 642 -13.62 19.07 23.38
CA LYS A 642 -12.39 18.74 24.10
C LYS A 642 -11.60 17.68 23.32
N ARG A 643 -10.28 17.71 23.42
CA ARG A 643 -9.39 16.75 22.74
C ARG A 643 -9.76 15.29 23.05
N LYS A 644 -10.15 15.00 24.29
CA LYS A 644 -10.50 13.65 24.75
C LYS A 644 -11.76 13.07 24.09
N ASP A 645 -12.64 13.93 23.57
CA ASP A 645 -13.90 13.54 22.94
C ASP A 645 -13.70 13.23 21.44
N VAL A 646 -12.48 13.38 20.93
CA VAL A 646 -12.13 13.17 19.51
C VAL A 646 -10.98 12.18 19.39
N ARG A 647 -11.07 11.27 18.42
CA ARG A 647 -10.05 10.26 18.15
C ARG A 647 -9.85 10.05 16.66
N LYS A 648 -8.76 9.35 16.34
CA LYS A 648 -8.49 8.83 14.99
C LYS A 648 -9.57 7.83 14.60
N GLY A 649 -9.95 7.85 13.33
CA GLY A 649 -11.02 6.98 12.79
C GLY A 649 -12.43 7.58 12.89
N MET A 650 -12.61 8.71 13.57
CA MET A 650 -13.86 9.47 13.48
C MET A 650 -13.99 10.16 12.12
N VAL A 651 -15.21 10.48 11.75
CA VAL A 651 -15.58 11.27 10.58
C VAL A 651 -16.20 12.61 11.00
N VAL A 652 -16.06 13.59 10.13
CA VAL A 652 -16.75 14.88 10.21
C VAL A 652 -17.71 14.96 9.04
N LEU A 653 -18.98 15.18 9.35
CA LEU A 653 -20.09 15.19 8.40
C LEU A 653 -20.86 16.51 8.51
N PRO A 654 -21.50 16.98 7.44
CA PRO A 654 -22.32 18.18 7.49
C PRO A 654 -23.52 17.95 8.39
N LYS A 655 -23.94 18.99 9.11
CA LYS A 655 -25.17 18.96 9.90
C LYS A 655 -26.30 19.57 9.07
N SER A 656 -27.13 18.76 8.44
CA SER A 656 -28.34 19.23 7.74
C SER A 656 -29.54 19.23 8.68
N GLU A 657 -30.37 20.26 8.63
CA GLU A 657 -31.61 20.34 9.42
C GLU A 657 -32.58 19.24 8.98
N GLY A 658 -33.05 18.41 9.93
CA GLY A 658 -33.94 17.27 9.67
C GLY A 658 -33.25 15.95 9.34
N GLN A 659 -31.92 15.91 9.21
CA GLN A 659 -31.18 14.68 8.95
C GLN A 659 -31.06 13.83 10.24
N LEU A 660 -31.46 12.56 10.16
CA LEU A 660 -31.21 11.58 11.22
C LEU A 660 -29.69 11.41 11.42
N ASN A 661 -29.28 11.11 12.66
CA ASN A 661 -27.88 10.84 12.95
C ASN A 661 -27.33 9.77 11.98
N PRO A 662 -26.11 9.96 11.47
CA PRO A 662 -25.48 9.01 10.56
C PRO A 662 -25.51 7.60 11.15
N LYS A 663 -25.85 6.60 10.33
CA LYS A 663 -25.91 5.21 10.77
C LYS A 663 -24.50 4.71 11.06
N VAL A 664 -24.33 4.09 12.22
CA VAL A 664 -23.06 3.51 12.66
C VAL A 664 -23.27 2.03 12.87
N HIS A 665 -22.33 1.22 12.41
CA HIS A 665 -22.50 -0.23 12.40
C HIS A 665 -21.37 -0.89 13.19
N LYS A 666 -21.72 -1.84 14.07
CA LYS A 666 -20.73 -2.77 14.64
C LYS A 666 -20.45 -3.93 13.70
N GLU A 667 -21.44 -4.30 12.90
CA GLU A 667 -21.41 -5.46 12.03
C GLU A 667 -21.47 -5.01 10.58
N PHE A 668 -20.72 -5.70 9.72
CA PHE A 668 -20.74 -5.42 8.29
C PHE A 668 -20.33 -6.68 7.52
N VAL A 669 -20.77 -6.76 6.27
CA VAL A 669 -20.42 -7.85 5.36
C VAL A 669 -19.39 -7.33 4.38
N ALA A 670 -18.30 -8.08 4.24
CA ALA A 670 -17.25 -7.76 3.29
C ALA A 670 -16.81 -8.99 2.51
N GLU A 671 -16.43 -8.74 1.28
CA GLU A 671 -15.82 -9.74 0.43
C GLU A 671 -14.31 -9.66 0.58
N VAL A 672 -13.67 -10.78 0.94
CA VAL A 672 -12.25 -10.82 1.27
C VAL A 672 -11.47 -11.83 0.43
N LEU A 673 -10.24 -11.48 0.13
CA LEU A 673 -9.22 -12.35 -0.45
C LEU A 673 -8.10 -12.58 0.56
N ILE A 674 -7.82 -13.84 0.88
CA ILE A 674 -6.71 -14.21 1.76
C ILE A 674 -5.43 -14.38 0.94
N LEU A 675 -4.40 -13.58 1.20
CA LEU A 675 -3.16 -13.63 0.42
C LEU A 675 -2.12 -14.59 0.99
N SER A 676 -1.97 -14.57 2.30
CA SER A 676 -1.03 -15.43 2.99
C SER A 676 -1.52 -15.61 4.42
N HIS A 677 -1.85 -16.85 4.77
CA HIS A 677 -2.19 -17.29 6.12
C HIS A 677 -1.60 -18.68 6.35
N ALA A 678 -1.02 -18.90 7.53
CA ALA A 678 -0.41 -20.18 7.90
C ALA A 678 -1.46 -21.22 8.35
N THR A 679 -2.62 -20.80 8.82
CA THR A 679 -3.69 -21.65 9.36
C THR A 679 -5.03 -21.35 8.70
N THR A 680 -6.05 -22.16 9.03
CA THR A 680 -7.39 -22.02 8.45
C THR A 680 -8.22 -21.02 9.27
N ILE A 681 -8.85 -20.07 8.58
CA ILE A 681 -9.76 -19.11 9.21
C ILE A 681 -11.13 -19.76 9.41
N LYS A 682 -11.68 -19.63 10.63
CA LYS A 682 -12.98 -20.16 11.06
C LYS A 682 -13.82 -19.06 11.73
N LYS A 683 -15.09 -19.37 12.01
CA LYS A 683 -15.94 -18.49 12.83
C LYS A 683 -15.26 -18.20 14.17
N LYS A 684 -15.50 -17.00 14.71
CA LYS A 684 -14.87 -16.45 15.93
C LYS A 684 -13.39 -16.11 15.81
N TYR A 685 -12.77 -16.27 14.65
CA TYR A 685 -11.42 -15.79 14.41
C TYR A 685 -11.37 -14.26 14.58
N GLN A 686 -10.33 -13.76 15.27
CA GLN A 686 -10.16 -12.35 15.56
C GLN A 686 -8.90 -11.83 14.88
N ALA A 687 -9.01 -10.69 14.20
CA ALA A 687 -7.88 -10.05 13.54
C ALA A 687 -7.97 -8.54 13.66
N MET A 688 -6.83 -7.85 13.49
CA MET A 688 -6.81 -6.41 13.37
C MET A 688 -7.33 -6.03 12.00
N LEU A 689 -8.40 -5.25 11.95
CA LEU A 689 -8.94 -4.69 10.73
C LEU A 689 -8.49 -3.23 10.59
N HIS A 690 -8.10 -2.87 9.38
CA HIS A 690 -7.85 -1.48 8.99
C HIS A 690 -8.78 -1.09 7.86
N VAL A 691 -9.55 -0.02 8.05
CA VAL A 691 -10.43 0.58 7.03
C VAL A 691 -10.23 2.09 7.05
N GLY A 692 -9.54 2.62 6.04
CA GLY A 692 -9.10 4.02 6.05
C GLY A 692 -8.35 4.38 7.35
N PRO A 693 -8.78 5.40 8.12
CA PRO A 693 -8.18 5.75 9.41
C PRO A 693 -8.59 4.85 10.58
N VAL A 694 -9.59 3.98 10.41
CA VAL A 694 -10.08 3.08 11.47
C VAL A 694 -9.13 1.88 11.61
N SER A 695 -8.68 1.61 12.84
CA SER A 695 -7.87 0.43 13.17
C SER A 695 -8.38 -0.20 14.46
N GLN A 696 -9.03 -1.37 14.34
CA GLN A 696 -9.66 -2.05 15.46
C GLN A 696 -9.73 -3.56 15.26
N THR A 697 -9.70 -4.31 16.36
CA THR A 697 -9.94 -5.76 16.34
C THR A 697 -11.37 -6.07 15.92
N CYS A 698 -11.51 -6.97 14.96
CA CYS A 698 -12.79 -7.50 14.48
C CYS A 698 -12.83 -9.02 14.66
N ALA A 699 -13.99 -9.53 15.04
CA ALA A 699 -14.29 -10.96 15.06
C ALA A 699 -15.07 -11.34 13.80
N ILE A 700 -14.78 -12.51 13.26
CA ILE A 700 -15.58 -13.11 12.19
C ILE A 700 -16.80 -13.79 12.81
N ILE A 701 -17.99 -13.29 12.49
CA ILE A 701 -19.25 -13.84 13.01
C ILE A 701 -19.81 -14.92 12.09
N ASP A 702 -19.71 -14.70 10.77
CA ASP A 702 -20.20 -15.64 9.77
C ASP A 702 -19.33 -15.63 8.50
N LEU A 703 -19.38 -16.73 7.77
CA LEU A 703 -18.57 -16.99 6.58
C LEU A 703 -19.48 -17.65 5.53
N ASP A 704 -19.24 -17.40 4.26
CA ASP A 704 -19.90 -18.13 3.16
C ASP A 704 -19.54 -19.63 3.08
N ARG A 705 -18.47 -20.04 3.77
CA ARG A 705 -17.90 -21.40 3.76
C ARG A 705 -17.30 -21.77 5.11
N GLU A 706 -17.14 -23.07 5.37
CA GLU A 706 -16.74 -23.56 6.70
C GLU A 706 -15.31 -23.13 7.07
N LEU A 707 -14.45 -23.08 6.06
CA LEU A 707 -13.01 -22.93 6.18
C LEU A 707 -12.49 -22.05 5.05
N ILE A 708 -11.76 -20.98 5.39
CA ILE A 708 -11.04 -20.17 4.38
C ILE A 708 -9.54 -20.45 4.49
N ARG A 709 -8.90 -20.69 3.35
CA ARG A 709 -7.45 -20.88 3.23
C ARG A 709 -6.82 -19.78 2.36
N THR A 710 -5.50 -19.82 2.26
CA THR A 710 -4.73 -18.90 1.41
C THR A 710 -5.15 -19.03 -0.06
N GLY A 711 -5.39 -17.89 -0.70
CA GLY A 711 -5.81 -17.78 -2.09
C GLY A 711 -7.33 -17.85 -2.30
N ASP A 712 -8.11 -18.07 -1.24
CA ASP A 712 -9.56 -18.12 -1.35
C ASP A 712 -10.16 -16.71 -1.28
N ARG A 713 -11.17 -16.49 -2.13
CA ARG A 713 -12.07 -15.34 -2.11
C ARG A 713 -13.37 -15.78 -1.45
N ALA A 714 -13.81 -15.06 -0.42
CA ALA A 714 -14.97 -15.43 0.40
C ALA A 714 -15.74 -14.19 0.88
N THR A 715 -17.04 -14.34 1.07
CA THR A 715 -17.87 -13.34 1.75
C THR A 715 -17.87 -13.62 3.26
N VAL A 716 -17.55 -12.60 4.05
CA VAL A 716 -17.33 -12.72 5.49
C VAL A 716 -18.07 -11.60 6.21
N ALA A 717 -18.83 -11.97 7.23
CA ALA A 717 -19.44 -11.03 8.14
C ALA A 717 -18.48 -10.77 9.32
N PHE A 718 -18.16 -9.51 9.54
CA PHE A 718 -17.29 -9.03 10.59
C PHE A 718 -18.08 -8.27 11.65
N GLN A 719 -17.61 -8.37 12.89
CA GLN A 719 -18.10 -7.58 14.02
C GLN A 719 -16.94 -6.87 14.72
N PHE A 720 -17.05 -5.56 14.86
CA PHE A 720 -16.15 -4.74 15.66
C PHE A 720 -16.29 -5.06 17.15
N VAL A 721 -15.18 -5.41 17.81
CA VAL A 721 -15.22 -5.88 19.21
C VAL A 721 -15.49 -4.76 20.21
N GLN A 722 -14.85 -3.59 20.05
CA GLN A 722 -14.89 -2.52 21.05
C GLN A 722 -16.04 -1.54 20.83
N ARG A 723 -16.09 -0.90 19.65
CA ARG A 723 -17.00 0.20 19.34
C ARG A 723 -17.54 0.13 17.91
N PRO A 724 -18.73 0.69 17.64
CA PRO A 724 -19.24 0.85 16.29
C PRO A 724 -18.44 1.91 15.54
N GLU A 725 -18.25 1.71 14.24
CA GLU A 725 -17.50 2.62 13.37
C GLU A 725 -18.36 3.03 12.17
N TYR A 726 -18.08 4.21 11.62
CA TYR A 726 -18.74 4.70 10.41
C TYR A 726 -18.05 4.09 9.20
N LEU A 727 -18.80 3.32 8.40
CA LEU A 727 -18.31 2.63 7.21
C LEU A 727 -19.26 2.93 6.04
N ALA A 728 -18.71 2.98 4.84
CA ALA A 728 -19.50 3.03 3.60
C ALA A 728 -19.26 1.77 2.76
N PRO A 729 -20.29 1.26 2.06
CA PRO A 729 -20.11 0.24 1.03
C PRO A 729 -19.06 0.68 -0.01
N GLY A 730 -18.22 -0.26 -0.43
CA GLY A 730 -17.08 0.00 -1.32
C GLY A 730 -15.82 0.47 -0.60
N ASP A 731 -15.83 0.65 0.72
CA ASP A 731 -14.59 0.96 1.44
C ASP A 731 -13.64 -0.25 1.44
N ARG A 732 -12.36 0.01 1.20
CA ARG A 732 -11.31 -1.00 1.16
C ARG A 732 -10.85 -1.34 2.57
N LEU A 733 -10.78 -2.63 2.87
CA LEU A 733 -10.29 -3.13 4.14
C LEU A 733 -9.02 -3.96 3.97
N LEU A 734 -8.18 -3.90 4.99
CA LEU A 734 -7.03 -4.77 5.16
C LEU A 734 -7.18 -5.47 6.51
N PHE A 735 -7.35 -6.79 6.51
CA PHE A 735 -7.31 -7.57 7.72
C PHE A 735 -5.90 -8.14 7.93
N ARG A 736 -5.46 -8.14 9.19
CA ARG A 736 -4.10 -8.54 9.55
C ARG A 736 -4.04 -9.22 10.91
N GLU A 737 -3.27 -10.31 10.97
CA GLU A 737 -2.81 -10.96 12.19
C GLU A 737 -1.33 -11.33 12.04
N GLY A 738 -0.43 -10.58 12.68
CA GLY A 738 1.01 -10.81 12.50
C GLY A 738 1.46 -10.62 11.05
N ARG A 739 1.89 -11.71 10.38
CA ARG A 739 2.28 -11.76 8.96
C ARG A 739 1.11 -12.10 8.02
N THR A 740 0.01 -12.59 8.57
CA THR A 740 -1.18 -12.94 7.81
C THR A 740 -1.79 -11.69 7.19
N LYS A 741 -2.13 -11.78 5.91
CA LYS A 741 -2.74 -10.68 5.15
C LYS A 741 -3.98 -11.17 4.43
N GLY A 742 -5.00 -10.36 4.47
CA GLY A 742 -5.88 -10.30 3.33
C GLY A 742 -6.66 -9.03 3.24
N LEU A 743 -7.29 -8.93 2.08
CA LEU A 743 -7.85 -7.72 1.54
C LEU A 743 -9.33 -7.90 1.43
N GLY A 744 -10.06 -6.80 1.46
CA GLY A 744 -11.46 -6.90 1.15
C GLY A 744 -12.07 -5.58 0.75
N ILE A 745 -13.34 -5.67 0.38
CA ILE A 745 -14.22 -4.54 0.15
C ILE A 745 -15.47 -4.74 0.98
N VAL A 746 -15.90 -3.70 1.67
CA VAL A 746 -17.20 -3.67 2.36
C VAL A 746 -18.30 -3.77 1.31
N LYS A 747 -19.11 -4.84 1.36
CA LYS A 747 -20.24 -5.06 0.46
C LYS A 747 -21.52 -4.43 1.00
N ALA A 748 -21.78 -4.65 2.29
CA ALA A 748 -22.94 -4.12 2.98
C ALA A 748 -22.58 -3.72 4.40
N VAL A 749 -23.28 -2.71 4.91
CA VAL A 749 -23.19 -2.26 6.30
C VAL A 749 -24.35 -2.86 7.10
N GLY A 750 -24.06 -3.41 8.28
CA GLY A 750 -24.97 -4.29 9.00
C GLY A 750 -24.83 -5.76 8.58
N TYR A 751 -25.39 -6.63 9.41
CA TYR A 751 -25.53 -8.06 9.16
C TYR A 751 -26.89 -8.49 9.73
N ASP A 752 -27.68 -9.25 8.98
CA ASP A 752 -28.94 -9.81 9.46
C ASP A 752 -28.73 -11.28 9.85
N PRO A 753 -28.81 -11.63 11.15
CA PRO A 753 -28.65 -13.01 11.60
C PRO A 753 -29.69 -13.98 11.02
N ASN A 754 -30.84 -13.48 10.54
CA ASN A 754 -31.90 -14.31 9.95
C ASN A 754 -31.57 -14.76 8.52
N HIS A 755 -30.63 -14.08 7.86
CA HIS A 755 -30.14 -14.41 6.52
C HIS A 755 -28.64 -14.74 6.61
N PRO A 756 -28.27 -15.93 7.12
CA PRO A 756 -26.88 -16.33 7.24
C PRO A 756 -26.20 -16.42 5.88
N LEU A 757 -24.89 -16.16 5.84
CA LEU A 757 -24.09 -16.24 4.62
C LEU A 757 -23.92 -17.67 4.12
N MET A 758 -24.03 -18.65 5.03
CA MET A 758 -24.23 -20.04 4.66
C MET A 758 -25.71 -20.37 4.57
N ASP A 759 -26.10 -20.96 3.45
CA ASP A 759 -27.29 -21.79 3.41
C ASP A 759 -27.08 -22.98 4.37
N GLN A 760 -27.79 -22.99 5.49
CA GLN A 760 -27.86 -24.20 6.29
C GLN A 760 -28.50 -25.28 5.41
N PRO A 761 -27.93 -26.50 5.32
CA PRO A 761 -28.66 -27.61 4.72
C PRO A 761 -29.97 -27.72 5.51
N ALA A 762 -31.09 -27.65 4.80
CA ALA A 762 -32.42 -27.75 5.39
C ALA A 762 -32.49 -29.06 6.19
N HIS A 763 -32.27 -29.00 7.50
CA HIS A 763 -32.65 -30.08 8.39
C HIS A 763 -34.17 -30.14 8.28
N GLY A 764 -34.65 -31.28 7.78
CA GLY A 764 -36.05 -31.51 7.44
C GLY A 764 -36.98 -30.93 8.48
N LYS A 765 -37.77 -29.93 8.06
CA LYS A 765 -39.03 -29.65 8.73
C LYS A 765 -39.87 -30.92 8.55
N GLU A 766 -40.01 -31.66 9.63
CA GLU A 766 -41.08 -32.63 9.76
C GLU A 766 -42.39 -31.92 9.40
N ASP A 767 -43.06 -32.51 8.42
CA ASP A 767 -44.31 -32.06 7.82
C ASP A 767 -45.43 -32.32 8.83
N GLU A 768 -45.51 -31.51 9.90
CA GLU A 768 -46.69 -31.48 10.76
C GLU A 768 -47.69 -30.46 10.22
N GLY A 769 -48.74 -30.98 9.56
CA GLY A 769 -50.01 -30.27 9.46
C GLY A 769 -50.73 -30.36 8.12
N LYS A 770 -51.21 -31.54 7.72
CA LYS A 770 -52.40 -31.65 6.87
C LYS A 770 -53.55 -32.31 7.65
N PRO A 771 -54.73 -31.67 7.78
CA PRO A 771 -55.86 -32.28 8.46
C PRO A 771 -56.49 -33.35 7.57
N ARG A 772 -56.86 -34.47 8.21
CA ARG A 772 -57.65 -35.54 7.61
C ARG A 772 -59.12 -35.13 7.50
N THR A 773 -59.64 -35.15 6.27
CA THR A 773 -61.04 -35.35 5.90
C THR A 773 -60.97 -36.05 4.53
N GLY A 774 -61.42 -37.28 4.27
CA GLY A 774 -62.55 -38.01 4.80
C GLY A 774 -63.55 -38.21 3.65
N GLN A 775 -63.45 -39.32 2.91
CA GLN A 775 -64.52 -40.14 2.31
C GLN A 775 -64.09 -40.86 1.01
N GLU A 776 -64.16 -42.19 1.10
CA GLU A 776 -64.64 -43.21 0.14
C GLU A 776 -64.78 -42.81 -1.34
N VAL A 777 -64.34 -43.64 -2.28
CA VAL A 777 -65.20 -44.71 -2.84
C VAL A 777 -64.34 -45.86 -3.41
N GLN A 778 -64.77 -47.09 -3.11
CA GLN A 778 -64.35 -48.35 -3.73
C GLN A 778 -64.60 -48.36 -5.24
N VAL A 779 -63.80 -49.09 -6.03
CA VAL A 779 -64.18 -50.39 -6.64
C VAL A 779 -63.00 -50.85 -7.52
N SER A 780 -62.69 -52.12 -7.34
CA SER A 780 -61.73 -52.99 -8.04
C SER A 780 -61.86 -53.08 -9.56
N ALA A 781 -60.72 -53.17 -10.25
CA ALA A 781 -60.33 -54.27 -11.14
C ALA A 781 -58.82 -54.20 -11.41
#